data_AF-A0A1W9KPN4-F1
#
_entry.id   AF-A0A1W9KPN4-F1
#
_cell.length_a   1.000
_cell.length_b   1.000
_cell.length_c   1.000
_cell.angle_alpha   90.00
_cell.angle_beta   90.00
_cell.angle_gamma   90.00
#
_symmetry.space_group_name_H-M   'P 1'
#
loop_
_entity.id
_entity.type
_entity.pdbx_description
1 polymer ?
#
loop_
_entity_poly.entity_id
_entity_poly.type
_entity_poly.pdbx_seq_one_letter_code
_entity_poly.pdbx_strand_id
1 'polypeptide(L)'
;MLYPQHFDVIVVGGGHAGTEAALAAARMGCKTLLLTHNIETLGQMSCNPSIGGIGKGHLVKEVDALGGAMAAATDEGGIQFRILNSSKGPAVRATRAQADRILYKAAIRRRLENQPNLWLFQQAVDDLMVKADRVVGAVTQVGIQFRASTVVLTAGTFLDGKIHVGLNNYPAGRAGDPPAVSLSARLKELKLPQGRLKTGTPPRIDGRSIDFSRCIEQPGDGMPGGMSPVMPVFSFLGRPEQHPHQMPCWITHTNVRTHDIIRSGFDRSPMFTGKIDGIGPRYCPSIEDKINRFADKDSHQIFLEPEGLTTHEYYPNGISTSLPFDIQYALVRSMPGLENAHILRPGYAIEYDYFDPTQLKSSFESKAIGGLFFAGQINGTTGYEEAAAQGLFAAVNAALQARAMGGGNPAASAAGRISFVGDAWLPARDQAYLGVMVDDLITKGVTEPYRMFTSRAEFRLQLREDNADARLTEVGRQLGLVDDVRWETFCRKRDAVSRETERLRSIWVSPKNLQAAEAERVLGKALEHEYNLADLLRRPGVTYPGLMSLDGGKYAVPEFSADVSRETDAALMPDRFVAEVIEQVEIAATYSGYIERQHAEIERTAYYEHLKLPPDLDYLQVTALSFEARQVLNKHRPETLGLASRISGITPASVSLLLVYLKKSGVRGLSAPTAQDA
;
A
#
# COMPACT_ATOMS: atom_id res chain seq x y z
N MET A 1 -9.54 -31.35 19.48
CA MET A 1 -8.99 -32.38 18.56
C MET A 1 -7.77 -31.80 17.86
N LEU A 2 -6.72 -32.58 17.63
CA LEU A 2 -5.59 -32.18 16.79
C LEU A 2 -5.90 -32.48 15.31
N TYR A 3 -5.81 -31.49 14.43
CA TYR A 3 -5.98 -31.69 12.99
C TYR A 3 -4.79 -32.50 12.43
N PRO A 4 -5.03 -33.50 11.56
CA PRO A 4 -3.97 -34.45 11.16
C PRO A 4 -2.88 -33.82 10.29
N GLN A 5 -3.20 -32.80 9.51
CA GLN A 5 -2.24 -32.12 8.64
C GLN A 5 -1.44 -31.07 9.40
N HIS A 6 -0.12 -31.08 9.19
CA HIS A 6 0.78 -29.99 9.60
C HIS A 6 0.86 -28.95 8.48
N PHE A 7 0.76 -27.67 8.84
CA PHE A 7 0.93 -26.55 7.92
C PHE A 7 2.29 -25.89 8.13
N ASP A 8 2.80 -25.22 7.12
CA ASP A 8 4.02 -24.42 7.24
C ASP A 8 3.67 -23.05 7.83
N VAL A 9 2.62 -22.43 7.29
CA VAL A 9 2.14 -21.11 7.68
C VAL A 9 0.63 -21.17 7.98
N ILE A 10 0.20 -20.66 9.12
CA ILE A 10 -1.20 -20.35 9.39
C ILE A 10 -1.40 -18.84 9.27
N VAL A 11 -2.42 -18.42 8.51
CA VAL A 11 -2.87 -17.03 8.45
C VAL A 11 -4.21 -16.92 9.19
N VAL A 12 -4.29 -15.99 10.13
CA VAL A 12 -5.49 -15.77 10.95
C VAL A 12 -6.16 -14.46 10.53
N GLY A 13 -7.36 -14.57 9.96
CA GLY A 13 -8.16 -13.46 9.43
C GLY A 13 -8.12 -13.40 7.91
N GLY A 14 -9.28 -13.32 7.28
CA GLY A 14 -9.44 -13.28 5.81
C GLY A 14 -9.60 -11.88 5.21
N GLY A 15 -9.07 -10.84 5.89
CA GLY A 15 -9.09 -9.46 5.40
C GLY A 15 -8.07 -9.19 4.29
N HIS A 16 -7.83 -7.92 3.95
CA HIS A 16 -6.86 -7.53 2.90
C HIS A 16 -5.43 -8.01 3.21
N ALA A 17 -4.96 -7.84 4.46
CA ALA A 17 -3.67 -8.38 4.89
C ALA A 17 -3.63 -9.91 4.81
N GLY A 18 -4.64 -10.58 5.36
CA GLY A 18 -4.71 -12.04 5.38
C GLY A 18 -4.81 -12.67 3.99
N THR A 19 -5.49 -11.99 3.07
CA THR A 19 -5.58 -12.40 1.66
C THR A 19 -4.21 -12.44 1.01
N GLU A 20 -3.47 -11.33 1.04
CA GLU A 20 -2.14 -11.29 0.44
C GLU A 20 -1.16 -12.19 1.19
N ALA A 21 -1.29 -12.30 2.51
CA ALA A 21 -0.46 -13.19 3.32
C ALA A 21 -0.64 -14.66 2.91
N ALA A 22 -1.90 -15.11 2.80
CA ALA A 22 -2.23 -16.48 2.44
C ALA A 22 -1.77 -16.82 1.02
N LEU A 23 -2.00 -15.92 0.06
CA LEU A 23 -1.56 -16.09 -1.32
C LEU A 23 -0.04 -16.10 -1.44
N ALA A 24 0.66 -15.18 -0.78
CA ALA A 24 2.12 -15.09 -0.85
C ALA A 24 2.80 -16.35 -0.29
N ALA A 25 2.43 -16.79 0.91
CA ALA A 25 3.00 -18.00 1.51
C ALA A 25 2.74 -19.25 0.64
N ALA A 26 1.50 -19.41 0.14
CA ALA A 26 1.14 -20.53 -0.71
C ALA A 26 1.91 -20.53 -2.05
N ARG A 27 2.09 -19.35 -2.67
CA ARG A 27 2.89 -19.16 -3.89
C ARG A 27 4.37 -19.38 -3.70
N MET A 28 4.89 -19.21 -2.49
CA MET A 28 6.27 -19.59 -2.14
C MET A 28 6.41 -21.11 -1.87
N GLY A 29 5.36 -21.89 -2.12
CA GLY A 29 5.35 -23.34 -1.96
C GLY A 29 5.09 -23.82 -0.54
N CYS A 30 4.75 -22.95 0.40
CA CYS A 30 4.41 -23.33 1.77
C CYS A 30 2.98 -23.87 1.86
N LYS A 31 2.77 -24.97 2.59
CA LYS A 31 1.44 -25.45 2.95
C LYS A 31 0.77 -24.44 3.87
N THR A 32 -0.22 -23.72 3.36
CA THR A 32 -0.77 -22.54 4.03
C THR A 32 -2.22 -22.78 4.42
N LEU A 33 -2.58 -22.50 5.67
CA LEU A 33 -3.96 -22.55 6.14
C LEU A 33 -4.46 -21.13 6.43
N LEU A 34 -5.55 -20.71 5.78
CA LEU A 34 -6.26 -19.48 6.09
C LEU A 34 -7.46 -19.78 7.00
N LEU A 35 -7.37 -19.32 8.24
CA LEU A 35 -8.46 -19.37 9.23
C LEU A 35 -9.24 -18.05 9.17
N THR A 36 -10.56 -18.13 9.00
CA THR A 36 -11.43 -16.95 8.96
C THR A 36 -12.77 -17.24 9.61
N HIS A 37 -13.40 -16.23 10.20
CA HIS A 37 -14.74 -16.36 10.79
C HIS A 37 -15.79 -16.69 9.73
N ASN A 38 -15.66 -16.11 8.54
CA ASN A 38 -16.64 -16.24 7.47
C ASN A 38 -15.97 -16.16 6.09
N ILE A 39 -16.05 -17.24 5.32
CA ILE A 39 -15.53 -17.34 3.95
C ILE A 39 -16.25 -16.36 3.00
N GLU A 40 -17.54 -16.07 3.25
CA GLU A 40 -18.34 -15.14 2.45
C GLU A 40 -17.87 -13.67 2.54
N THR A 41 -16.94 -13.39 3.46
CA THR A 41 -16.40 -12.04 3.71
C THR A 41 -14.94 -11.88 3.31
N LEU A 42 -14.35 -12.88 2.64
CA LEU A 42 -12.99 -12.78 2.08
C LEU A 42 -12.91 -11.64 1.06
N GLY A 43 -12.00 -10.68 1.28
CA GLY A 43 -11.88 -9.49 0.42
C GLY A 43 -12.97 -8.44 0.65
N GLN A 44 -13.75 -8.51 1.73
CA GLN A 44 -14.78 -7.53 2.02
C GLN A 44 -14.18 -6.14 2.32
N MET A 45 -14.57 -5.16 1.51
CA MET A 45 -14.31 -3.75 1.77
C MET A 45 -15.31 -3.27 2.85
N SER A 46 -14.81 -2.74 3.97
CA SER A 46 -15.63 -2.35 5.13
C SER A 46 -15.87 -0.85 5.26
N CYS A 47 -15.00 -0.03 4.66
CA CYS A 47 -15.01 1.43 4.70
C CYS A 47 -15.27 1.99 3.29
N ASN A 48 -14.39 2.77 2.67
CA ASN A 48 -14.59 3.33 1.32
C ASN A 48 -14.69 2.22 0.24
N PRO A 49 -15.52 2.34 -0.81
CA PRO A 49 -15.55 1.42 -1.95
C PRO A 49 -14.48 1.77 -3.00
N SER A 50 -13.25 2.05 -2.57
CA SER A 50 -12.16 2.43 -3.49
C SER A 50 -10.83 1.76 -3.14
N ILE A 51 -9.98 1.59 -4.15
CA ILE A 51 -8.58 1.18 -4.01
C ILE A 51 -7.66 2.25 -4.61
N GLY A 52 -6.56 2.54 -3.91
CA GLY A 52 -5.50 3.43 -4.35
C GLY A 52 -5.69 4.90 -3.95
N GLY A 53 -5.13 5.80 -4.76
CA GLY A 53 -4.93 7.21 -4.43
C GLY A 53 -3.50 7.48 -3.94
N ILE A 54 -3.22 8.71 -3.48
CA ILE A 54 -1.85 9.14 -3.15
C ILE A 54 -1.20 8.24 -2.09
N GLY A 55 -0.02 7.70 -2.40
CA GLY A 55 0.72 6.71 -1.59
C GLY A 55 0.09 5.31 -1.57
N LYS A 56 -1.23 5.21 -1.63
CA LYS A 56 -1.99 3.96 -1.66
C LYS A 56 -1.85 3.23 -3.00
N GLY A 57 -2.02 3.93 -4.12
CA GLY A 57 -1.85 3.38 -5.46
C GLY A 57 -0.42 2.90 -5.70
N HIS A 58 0.57 3.56 -5.07
CA HIS A 58 1.97 3.13 -5.09
C HIS A 58 2.13 1.78 -4.39
N LEU A 59 1.57 1.62 -3.18
CA LEU A 59 1.54 0.31 -2.52
C LEU A 59 0.82 -0.75 -3.35
N VAL A 60 -0.30 -0.42 -4.00
CA VAL A 60 -1.03 -1.39 -4.84
C VAL A 60 -0.17 -1.85 -6.03
N LYS A 61 0.54 -0.94 -6.70
CA LYS A 61 1.47 -1.26 -7.80
C LYS A 61 2.67 -2.07 -7.31
N GLU A 62 3.18 -1.79 -6.11
CA GLU A 62 4.26 -2.58 -5.50
C GLU A 62 3.81 -3.99 -5.11
N VAL A 63 2.62 -4.11 -4.53
CA VAL A 63 1.99 -5.42 -4.27
C VAL A 63 1.80 -6.19 -5.57
N ASP A 64 1.34 -5.55 -6.65
CA ASP A 64 1.21 -6.19 -7.97
C ASP A 64 2.56 -6.64 -8.54
N ALA A 65 3.59 -5.78 -8.47
CA ALA A 65 4.93 -6.08 -8.95
C ALA A 65 5.53 -7.32 -8.25
N LEU A 66 5.21 -7.52 -6.97
CA LEU A 66 5.58 -8.69 -6.18
C LEU A 66 4.68 -9.91 -6.40
N GLY A 67 3.68 -9.81 -7.29
CA GLY A 67 2.76 -10.90 -7.62
C GLY A 67 1.55 -11.00 -6.70
N GLY A 68 1.18 -9.95 -5.96
CA GLY A 68 -0.04 -9.90 -5.13
C GLY A 68 -1.34 -9.85 -5.94
N ALA A 69 -2.48 -9.91 -5.25
CA ALA A 69 -3.81 -10.01 -5.88
C ALA A 69 -4.58 -8.69 -5.97
N MET A 70 -4.31 -7.73 -5.08
CA MET A 70 -5.13 -6.51 -4.92
C MET A 70 -5.32 -5.72 -6.22
N ALA A 71 -4.26 -5.55 -7.02
CA ALA A 71 -4.34 -4.81 -8.28
C ALA A 71 -5.23 -5.50 -9.32
N ALA A 72 -5.00 -6.79 -9.58
CA ALA A 72 -5.81 -7.55 -10.52
C ALA A 72 -7.28 -7.69 -10.07
N ALA A 73 -7.54 -7.83 -8.77
CA ALA A 73 -8.90 -7.82 -8.24
C ALA A 73 -9.57 -6.45 -8.39
N THR A 74 -8.80 -5.36 -8.32
CA THR A 74 -9.30 -4.01 -8.60
C THR A 74 -9.61 -3.84 -10.08
N ASP A 75 -8.78 -4.37 -10.98
CA ASP A 75 -9.06 -4.32 -12.42
C ASP A 75 -10.34 -5.09 -12.80
N GLU A 76 -10.63 -6.21 -12.13
CA GLU A 76 -11.86 -6.99 -12.37
C GLU A 76 -13.12 -6.39 -11.69
N GLY A 77 -12.94 -5.65 -10.59
CA GLY A 77 -14.03 -5.07 -9.81
C GLY A 77 -14.20 -3.56 -9.99
N GLY A 78 -13.35 -2.91 -10.77
CA GLY A 78 -13.22 -1.46 -10.82
C GLY A 78 -14.27 -0.80 -11.70
N ILE A 79 -15.13 0.02 -11.10
CA ILE A 79 -16.23 0.73 -11.79
C ILE A 79 -15.90 2.19 -12.10
N GLN A 80 -14.72 2.68 -11.74
CA GLN A 80 -14.23 3.99 -12.17
C GLN A 80 -12.73 4.04 -11.96
N PHE A 81 -11.93 4.44 -12.95
CA PHE A 81 -10.48 4.63 -12.79
C PHE A 81 -10.09 6.09 -13.04
N ARG A 82 -9.13 6.60 -12.26
CA ARG A 82 -8.58 7.96 -12.40
C ARG A 82 -7.10 8.01 -12.05
N ILE A 83 -6.35 8.83 -12.79
CA ILE A 83 -5.00 9.27 -12.40
C ILE A 83 -5.09 10.60 -11.65
N LEU A 84 -4.87 10.53 -10.34
CA LEU A 84 -4.74 11.72 -9.49
C LEU A 84 -3.44 12.45 -9.80
N ASN A 85 -3.45 13.78 -9.69
CA ASN A 85 -2.30 14.65 -10.02
C ASN A 85 -1.78 14.46 -11.46
N SER A 86 -2.65 14.12 -12.42
CA SER A 86 -2.27 13.92 -13.83
C SER A 86 -1.53 15.10 -14.45
N SER A 87 -1.88 16.34 -14.06
CA SER A 87 -1.21 17.57 -14.51
C SER A 87 0.17 17.81 -13.89
N LYS A 88 0.59 16.99 -12.92
CA LYS A 88 1.91 17.05 -12.27
C LYS A 88 2.83 15.96 -12.82
N GLY A 89 4.11 16.04 -12.48
CA GLY A 89 5.12 15.07 -12.88
C GLY A 89 4.81 13.65 -12.39
N PRO A 90 5.28 12.60 -13.10
CA PRO A 90 5.04 11.19 -12.78
C PRO A 90 5.30 10.79 -11.32
N ALA A 91 6.28 11.42 -10.67
CA ALA A 91 6.64 11.15 -9.28
C ALA A 91 5.54 11.45 -8.23
N VAL A 92 4.46 12.14 -8.61
CA VAL A 92 3.34 12.43 -7.70
C VAL A 92 1.99 12.02 -8.25
N ARG A 93 1.96 11.36 -9.41
CA ARG A 93 0.75 10.78 -10.00
C ARG A 93 0.35 9.55 -9.20
N ALA A 94 -0.95 9.33 -9.02
CA ALA A 94 -1.42 8.11 -8.38
C ALA A 94 -2.73 7.60 -8.96
N THR A 95 -2.80 6.31 -9.19
CA THR A 95 -3.98 5.61 -9.68
C THR A 95 -4.95 5.42 -8.53
N ARG A 96 -6.22 5.72 -8.77
CA ARG A 96 -7.34 5.43 -7.85
C ARG A 96 -8.48 4.82 -8.63
N ALA A 97 -9.07 3.76 -8.10
CA ALA A 97 -10.30 3.20 -8.65
C ALA A 97 -11.41 3.13 -7.62
N GLN A 98 -12.64 3.38 -8.06
CA GLN A 98 -13.84 2.90 -7.37
C GLN A 98 -14.05 1.44 -7.70
N ALA A 99 -14.46 0.66 -6.71
CA ALA A 99 -14.69 -0.77 -6.84
C ALA A 99 -16.15 -1.09 -6.54
N ASP A 100 -16.76 -1.92 -7.39
CA ASP A 100 -17.93 -2.69 -7.00
C ASP A 100 -17.51 -3.67 -5.91
N ARG A 101 -18.07 -3.49 -4.70
CA ARG A 101 -17.68 -4.31 -3.55
C ARG A 101 -17.96 -5.79 -3.76
N ILE A 102 -19.01 -6.15 -4.50
CA ILE A 102 -19.39 -7.54 -4.76
C ILE A 102 -18.39 -8.16 -5.72
N LEU A 103 -18.09 -7.48 -6.83
CA LEU A 103 -17.14 -7.96 -7.83
C LEU A 103 -15.73 -8.07 -7.26
N TYR A 104 -15.25 -7.06 -6.52
CA TYR A 104 -13.94 -7.10 -5.86
C TYR A 104 -13.84 -8.29 -4.89
N LYS A 105 -14.86 -8.46 -4.03
CA LYS A 105 -14.92 -9.56 -3.07
C LYS A 105 -14.91 -10.93 -3.78
N ALA A 106 -15.69 -11.07 -4.85
CA ALA A 106 -15.72 -12.29 -5.65
C ALA A 106 -14.37 -12.58 -6.32
N ALA A 107 -13.71 -11.55 -6.87
CA ALA A 107 -12.40 -11.66 -7.49
C ALA A 107 -11.32 -12.14 -6.50
N ILE A 108 -11.35 -11.64 -5.26
CA ILE A 108 -10.45 -12.09 -4.18
C ILE A 108 -10.76 -13.52 -3.75
N ARG A 109 -12.02 -13.83 -3.46
CA ARG A 109 -12.44 -15.18 -3.04
C ARG A 109 -12.02 -16.23 -4.07
N ARG A 110 -12.30 -15.99 -5.35
CA ARG A 110 -11.92 -16.89 -6.45
C ARG A 110 -10.42 -17.18 -6.45
N ARG A 111 -9.58 -16.18 -6.19
CA ARG A 111 -8.12 -16.37 -6.13
C ARG A 111 -7.70 -17.21 -4.93
N LEU A 112 -8.27 -16.97 -3.76
CA LEU A 112 -7.98 -17.74 -2.55
C LEU A 112 -8.40 -19.21 -2.69
N GLU A 113 -9.59 -19.46 -3.22
CA GLU A 113 -10.13 -20.82 -3.37
C GLU A 113 -9.39 -21.66 -4.41
N ASN A 114 -8.79 -21.01 -5.43
CA ASN A 114 -8.11 -21.70 -6.53
C ASN A 114 -6.58 -21.63 -6.43
N GLN A 115 -6.03 -21.14 -5.31
CA GLN A 115 -4.57 -21.07 -5.11
C GLN A 115 -4.03 -22.43 -4.65
N PRO A 116 -3.10 -23.05 -5.41
CA PRO A 116 -2.39 -24.24 -4.94
C PRO A 116 -1.68 -24.01 -3.61
N ASN A 117 -1.63 -25.04 -2.76
CA ASN A 117 -1.08 -25.03 -1.40
C ASN A 117 -1.79 -24.12 -0.40
N LEU A 118 -3.00 -23.65 -0.71
CA LEU A 118 -3.83 -22.89 0.23
C LEU A 118 -5.07 -23.70 0.62
N TRP A 119 -5.27 -23.85 1.92
CA TRP A 119 -6.48 -24.43 2.50
C TRP A 119 -7.27 -23.34 3.22
N LEU A 120 -8.57 -23.31 3.00
CA LEU A 120 -9.49 -22.42 3.71
C LEU A 120 -10.20 -23.21 4.80
N PHE A 121 -10.31 -22.62 6.00
CA PHE A 121 -11.09 -23.23 7.07
C PHE A 121 -11.86 -22.16 7.85
N GLN A 122 -13.19 -22.30 7.87
CA GLN A 122 -14.08 -21.33 8.49
C GLN A 122 -14.25 -21.60 9.98
N GLN A 123 -13.38 -20.97 10.78
CA GLN A 123 -13.53 -20.89 12.23
C GLN A 123 -12.83 -19.64 12.77
N ALA A 124 -13.39 -19.08 13.84
CA ALA A 124 -12.70 -18.11 14.68
C ALA A 124 -11.49 -18.77 15.36
N VAL A 125 -10.42 -18.00 15.57
CA VAL A 125 -9.26 -18.42 16.36
C VAL A 125 -9.39 -17.80 17.74
N ASP A 126 -9.33 -18.65 18.78
CA ASP A 126 -9.47 -18.24 20.18
C ASP A 126 -8.13 -18.21 20.91
N ASP A 127 -7.15 -19.01 20.48
CA ASP A 127 -5.83 -19.12 21.14
C ASP A 127 -4.70 -19.43 20.14
N LEU A 128 -3.47 -19.12 20.54
CA LEU A 128 -2.23 -19.49 19.88
C LEU A 128 -1.53 -20.57 20.69
N MET A 129 -1.12 -21.64 20.03
CA MET A 129 -0.31 -22.67 20.67
C MET A 129 1.13 -22.17 20.74
N VAL A 130 1.65 -22.00 21.95
CA VAL A 130 3.03 -21.52 22.18
C VAL A 130 3.80 -22.56 22.99
N LYS A 131 5.01 -22.91 22.54
CA LYS A 131 5.93 -23.80 23.26
C LYS A 131 7.25 -23.08 23.49
N ALA A 132 7.63 -22.92 24.76
CA ALA A 132 8.67 -21.97 25.18
C ALA A 132 8.34 -20.58 24.61
N ASP A 133 9.23 -19.98 23.83
CA ASP A 133 9.05 -18.63 23.26
C ASP A 133 8.71 -18.66 21.76
N ARG A 134 8.12 -19.76 21.26
CA ARG A 134 7.78 -19.91 19.82
C ARG A 134 6.34 -20.35 19.62
N VAL A 135 5.68 -19.77 18.61
CA VAL A 135 4.39 -20.26 18.14
C VAL A 135 4.54 -21.60 17.42
N VAL A 136 3.61 -22.52 17.68
CA VAL A 136 3.59 -23.87 17.09
C VAL A 136 2.23 -24.22 16.48
N GLY A 137 1.29 -23.26 16.44
CA GLY A 137 -0.06 -23.49 15.93
C GLY A 137 -1.11 -22.50 16.43
N ALA A 138 -2.36 -22.79 16.11
CA ALA A 138 -3.54 -22.02 16.53
C ALA A 138 -4.67 -22.96 16.98
N VAL A 139 -5.52 -22.47 17.88
CA VAL A 139 -6.70 -23.17 18.37
C VAL A 139 -7.94 -22.39 17.97
N THR A 140 -8.87 -23.09 17.32
CA THR A 140 -10.15 -22.53 16.93
C THR A 140 -11.15 -22.47 18.08
N GLN A 141 -12.20 -21.66 17.94
CA GLN A 141 -13.28 -21.55 18.92
C GLN A 141 -13.96 -22.88 19.26
N VAL A 142 -14.03 -23.82 18.31
CA VAL A 142 -14.56 -25.17 18.52
C VAL A 142 -13.53 -26.16 19.10
N GLY A 143 -12.34 -25.70 19.48
CA GLY A 143 -11.30 -26.51 20.11
C GLY A 143 -10.49 -27.41 19.16
N ILE A 144 -10.55 -27.15 17.84
CA ILE A 144 -9.66 -27.80 16.86
C ILE A 144 -8.30 -27.09 16.90
N GLN A 145 -7.24 -27.87 17.03
CA GLN A 145 -5.86 -27.42 17.09
C GLN A 145 -5.18 -27.70 15.75
N PHE A 146 -4.58 -26.65 15.17
CA PHE A 146 -3.79 -26.74 13.94
C PHE A 146 -2.34 -26.44 14.24
N ARG A 147 -1.42 -27.31 13.81
CA ARG A 147 0.02 -27.09 13.98
C ARG A 147 0.60 -26.35 12.79
N ALA A 148 1.49 -25.39 13.08
CA ALA A 148 2.29 -24.73 12.06
C ALA A 148 3.64 -24.25 12.57
N SER A 149 4.56 -24.04 11.61
CA SER A 149 5.90 -23.52 11.88
C SER A 149 5.92 -22.02 12.15
N THR A 150 5.01 -21.28 11.51
CA THR A 150 4.79 -19.84 11.68
C THR A 150 3.30 -19.47 11.62
N VAL A 151 2.94 -18.34 12.23
CA VAL A 151 1.57 -17.81 12.24
C VAL A 151 1.60 -16.33 11.87
N VAL A 152 0.76 -15.91 10.93
CA VAL A 152 0.54 -14.50 10.56
C VAL A 152 -0.84 -14.06 11.07
N LEU A 153 -0.87 -13.13 12.02
CA LEU A 153 -2.09 -12.60 12.61
C LEU A 153 -2.53 -11.32 11.88
N THR A 154 -3.74 -11.35 11.32
CA THR A 154 -4.31 -10.26 10.50
C THR A 154 -5.73 -9.90 10.95
N ALA A 155 -5.91 -9.75 12.27
CA ALA A 155 -7.22 -9.67 12.92
C ALA A 155 -8.05 -8.42 12.58
N GLY A 156 -7.53 -7.47 11.79
CA GLY A 156 -8.27 -6.29 11.36
C GLY A 156 -8.76 -5.47 12.55
N THR A 157 -10.05 -5.13 12.56
CA THR A 157 -10.73 -4.41 13.65
C THR A 157 -11.47 -5.32 14.64
N PHE A 158 -11.21 -6.63 14.61
CA PHE A 158 -12.00 -7.60 15.36
C PHE A 158 -11.56 -7.77 16.82
N LEU A 159 -10.29 -7.54 17.14
CA LEU A 159 -9.77 -7.70 18.51
C LEU A 159 -10.41 -6.68 19.44
N ASP A 160 -11.20 -7.18 20.39
CA ASP A 160 -11.98 -6.37 21.35
C ASP A 160 -12.75 -5.21 20.68
N GLY A 161 -13.31 -5.52 19.49
CA GLY A 161 -13.97 -4.54 18.64
C GLY A 161 -15.26 -4.00 19.25
N LYS A 162 -15.46 -2.68 19.19
CA LYS A 162 -16.64 -1.99 19.74
C LYS A 162 -17.13 -0.89 18.81
N ILE A 163 -18.41 -0.97 18.42
CA ILE A 163 -19.05 0.05 17.59
C ILE A 163 -19.68 1.13 18.46
N HIS A 164 -19.57 2.38 18.02
CA HIS A 164 -20.13 3.57 18.66
C HIS A 164 -21.01 4.37 17.68
N VAL A 165 -22.26 4.63 18.08
CA VAL A 165 -23.23 5.49 17.38
C VAL A 165 -23.89 6.39 18.41
N GLY A 166 -23.47 7.65 18.47
CA GLY A 166 -23.79 8.53 19.59
C GLY A 166 -23.38 7.87 20.91
N LEU A 167 -24.19 8.05 21.95
CA LEU A 167 -23.90 7.47 23.27
C LEU A 167 -24.06 5.94 23.36
N ASN A 168 -24.63 5.31 22.34
CA ASN A 168 -24.84 3.87 22.27
C ASN A 168 -23.58 3.17 21.74
N ASN A 169 -23.24 2.04 22.35
CA ASN A 169 -22.12 1.21 21.92
C ASN A 169 -22.43 -0.28 22.10
N TYR A 170 -21.82 -1.12 21.27
CA TYR A 170 -22.00 -2.57 21.33
C TYR A 170 -20.76 -3.31 20.78
N PRO A 171 -20.47 -4.54 21.27
CA PRO A 171 -19.34 -5.34 20.78
C PRO A 171 -19.55 -5.78 19.33
N ALA A 172 -18.57 -5.53 18.47
CA ALA A 172 -18.59 -5.91 17.06
C ALA A 172 -17.20 -5.70 16.43
N GLY A 173 -16.73 -6.62 15.58
CA GLY A 173 -15.52 -6.39 14.78
C GLY A 173 -15.79 -5.51 13.55
N ARG A 174 -17.02 -5.62 13.03
CA ARG A 174 -17.62 -4.79 11.98
C ARG A 174 -19.14 -4.83 12.16
N ALA A 175 -19.87 -3.88 11.59
CA ALA A 175 -21.33 -3.94 11.59
C ALA A 175 -21.82 -5.28 11.02
N GLY A 176 -22.52 -6.06 11.84
CA GLY A 176 -23.03 -7.39 11.49
C GLY A 176 -22.12 -8.57 11.87
N ASP A 177 -20.86 -8.33 12.26
CA ASP A 177 -19.91 -9.39 12.60
C ASP A 177 -19.46 -9.33 14.07
N PRO A 178 -19.38 -10.48 14.77
CA PRO A 178 -18.95 -10.53 16.16
C PRO A 178 -17.47 -10.13 16.31
N PRO A 179 -17.06 -9.61 17.48
CA PRO A 179 -15.65 -9.36 17.78
C PRO A 179 -14.91 -10.64 18.18
N ALA A 180 -13.58 -10.60 18.09
CA ALA A 180 -12.68 -11.65 18.58
C ALA A 180 -12.21 -11.31 20.02
N VAL A 181 -12.96 -11.80 21.01
CA VAL A 181 -12.73 -11.47 22.43
C VAL A 181 -11.68 -12.38 23.06
N SER A 182 -11.83 -13.70 22.92
CA SER A 182 -10.91 -14.70 23.52
C SER A 182 -9.47 -14.50 23.08
N LEU A 183 -9.25 -14.30 21.78
CA LEU A 183 -7.94 -14.06 21.22
C LEU A 183 -7.31 -12.76 21.73
N SER A 184 -8.10 -11.68 21.87
CA SER A 184 -7.61 -10.42 22.46
C SER A 184 -7.16 -10.64 23.91
N ALA A 185 -7.96 -11.33 24.72
CA ALA A 185 -7.61 -11.66 26.10
C ALA A 185 -6.30 -12.47 26.17
N ARG A 186 -6.12 -13.43 25.27
CA ARG A 186 -4.89 -14.22 25.23
C ARG A 186 -3.66 -13.40 24.85
N LEU A 187 -3.78 -12.53 23.85
CA LEU A 187 -2.68 -11.64 23.46
C LEU A 187 -2.32 -10.65 24.57
N LYS A 188 -3.31 -10.22 25.38
CA LYS A 188 -3.10 -9.42 26.60
C LYS A 188 -2.26 -10.16 27.65
N GLU A 189 -2.50 -11.45 27.84
CA GLU A 189 -1.71 -12.29 28.77
C GLU A 189 -0.24 -12.44 28.35
N LEU A 190 0.05 -12.31 27.05
CA LEU A 190 1.41 -12.30 26.50
C LEU A 190 2.15 -10.98 26.77
N LYS A 191 1.51 -10.00 27.44
CA LYS A 191 2.07 -8.71 27.85
C LYS A 191 2.71 -7.92 26.70
N LEU A 192 2.17 -8.08 25.50
CA LEU A 192 2.55 -7.26 24.35
C LEU A 192 2.05 -5.82 24.57
N PRO A 193 2.89 -4.79 24.36
CA PRO A 193 2.45 -3.40 24.38
C PRO A 193 1.29 -3.18 23.41
N GLN A 194 0.14 -2.80 23.95
CA GLN A 194 -1.10 -2.62 23.23
C GLN A 194 -1.67 -1.23 23.47
N GLY A 195 -2.48 -0.77 22.51
CA GLY A 195 -3.32 0.40 22.66
C GLY A 195 -4.66 0.18 21.95
N ARG A 196 -5.50 1.23 21.94
CA ARG A 196 -6.75 1.22 21.18
C ARG A 196 -6.73 2.34 20.14
N LEU A 197 -7.29 2.03 18.97
CA LEU A 197 -7.47 2.99 17.90
C LEU A 197 -8.93 3.08 17.52
N LYS A 198 -9.30 4.20 16.92
CA LYS A 198 -10.65 4.44 16.42
C LYS A 198 -10.62 4.78 14.93
N THR A 199 -11.54 4.18 14.17
CA THR A 199 -11.83 4.61 12.79
C THR A 199 -13.33 4.77 12.56
N GLY A 200 -13.72 5.76 11.75
CA GLY A 200 -15.12 6.08 11.46
C GLY A 200 -15.50 5.75 10.01
N THR A 201 -16.76 5.38 9.80
CA THR A 201 -17.37 5.20 8.48
C THR A 201 -18.65 6.05 8.37
N PRO A 202 -18.98 6.59 7.18
CA PRO A 202 -20.17 7.41 7.01
C PRO A 202 -21.45 6.57 6.99
N PRO A 203 -22.64 7.20 7.08
CA PRO A 203 -23.89 6.52 6.74
C PRO A 203 -23.88 6.05 5.28
N ARG A 204 -24.66 5.02 4.96
CA ARG A 204 -24.93 4.59 3.57
C ARG A 204 -26.26 5.15 3.11
N ILE A 205 -26.27 5.74 1.92
CA ILE A 205 -27.43 6.45 1.36
C ILE A 205 -28.02 5.66 0.20
N ASP A 206 -29.35 5.62 0.09
CA ASP A 206 -30.03 5.07 -1.10
C ASP A 206 -29.94 6.07 -2.26
N GLY A 207 -29.24 5.70 -3.33
CA GLY A 207 -29.03 6.51 -4.53
C GLY A 207 -30.32 6.96 -5.22
N ARG A 208 -31.43 6.22 -5.07
CA ARG A 208 -32.74 6.60 -5.64
C ARG A 208 -33.36 7.82 -4.95
N SER A 209 -32.87 8.16 -3.76
CA SER A 209 -33.31 9.31 -2.97
C SER A 209 -32.41 10.54 -3.13
N ILE A 210 -31.39 10.45 -4.00
CA ILE A 210 -30.44 11.53 -4.29
C ILE A 210 -30.90 12.26 -5.56
N ASP A 211 -31.00 13.58 -5.48
CA ASP A 211 -31.19 14.45 -6.64
C ASP A 211 -29.81 14.79 -7.25
N PHE A 212 -29.35 13.93 -8.15
CA PHE A 212 -28.07 14.10 -8.85
C PHE A 212 -28.02 15.34 -9.75
N SER A 213 -29.17 15.91 -10.16
CA SER A 213 -29.18 17.14 -10.98
C SER A 213 -28.61 18.35 -10.25
N ARG A 214 -28.54 18.28 -8.91
CA ARG A 214 -27.98 19.31 -8.04
C ARG A 214 -26.55 19.00 -7.58
N CYS A 215 -25.99 17.90 -8.07
CA CYS A 215 -24.61 17.48 -7.81
C CYS A 215 -23.75 17.70 -9.06
N ILE A 216 -22.43 17.79 -8.88
CA ILE A 216 -21.49 17.88 -9.99
C ILE A 216 -21.02 16.47 -10.34
N GLU A 217 -21.28 16.03 -11.57
CA GLU A 217 -20.79 14.76 -12.07
C GLU A 217 -19.26 14.76 -12.18
N GLN A 218 -18.63 13.68 -11.74
CA GLN A 218 -17.20 13.43 -11.88
C GLN A 218 -16.98 12.07 -12.56
N PRO A 219 -16.80 12.08 -13.89
CA PRO A 219 -16.42 10.87 -14.62
C PRO A 219 -14.98 10.43 -14.32
N GLY A 220 -14.71 9.16 -14.59
CA GLY A 220 -13.37 8.59 -14.60
C GLY A 220 -12.59 8.96 -15.87
N ASP A 221 -11.31 8.63 -15.90
CA ASP A 221 -10.52 8.67 -17.14
C ASP A 221 -11.00 7.56 -18.09
N GLY A 222 -10.92 7.80 -19.40
CA GLY A 222 -11.48 6.93 -20.44
C GLY A 222 -13.01 7.02 -20.61
N MET A 223 -13.72 7.76 -19.75
CA MET A 223 -15.15 8.04 -19.90
C MET A 223 -15.41 9.38 -20.59
N PRO A 224 -16.59 9.58 -21.21
CA PRO A 224 -17.03 10.90 -21.66
C PRO A 224 -16.97 11.93 -20.52
N GLY A 225 -16.35 13.08 -20.77
CA GLY A 225 -16.12 14.12 -19.76
C GLY A 225 -14.95 13.88 -18.79
N GLY A 226 -14.26 12.73 -18.90
CA GLY A 226 -13.04 12.43 -18.15
C GLY A 226 -11.86 13.35 -18.51
N MET A 227 -10.82 13.38 -17.67
CA MET A 227 -9.64 14.23 -17.91
C MET A 227 -8.69 13.65 -18.97
N SER A 228 -8.75 12.34 -19.19
CA SER A 228 -7.95 11.62 -20.17
C SER A 228 -8.86 10.70 -21.00
N PRO A 229 -8.62 10.51 -22.30
CA PRO A 229 -9.33 9.50 -23.10
C PRO A 229 -8.81 8.08 -22.84
N VAL A 230 -7.71 7.92 -22.10
CA VAL A 230 -7.08 6.62 -21.82
C VAL A 230 -7.60 6.07 -20.49
N MET A 231 -8.11 4.84 -20.52
CA MET A 231 -8.54 4.09 -19.34
C MET A 231 -7.32 3.57 -18.56
N PRO A 232 -7.10 3.99 -17.30
CA PRO A 232 -6.01 3.46 -16.48
C PRO A 232 -6.27 2.03 -16.02
N VAL A 233 -5.20 1.28 -15.73
CA VAL A 233 -5.26 -0.03 -15.06
C VAL A 233 -4.35 -0.06 -13.83
N PHE A 234 -4.69 -0.89 -12.84
CA PHE A 234 -3.82 -1.12 -11.68
C PHE A 234 -2.76 -2.18 -11.92
N SER A 235 -3.09 -3.34 -12.46
CA SER A 235 -2.11 -4.41 -12.64
C SER A 235 -1.21 -4.13 -13.86
N PHE A 236 0.08 -4.44 -13.74
CA PHE A 236 0.99 -4.46 -14.89
C PHE A 236 0.60 -5.51 -15.93
N LEU A 237 -0.22 -6.52 -15.54
CA LEU A 237 -0.83 -7.49 -16.45
C LEU A 237 -2.30 -7.19 -16.76
N GLY A 238 -2.86 -6.14 -16.15
CA GLY A 238 -4.26 -5.78 -16.30
C GLY A 238 -4.56 -5.40 -17.74
N ARG A 239 -5.83 -5.33 -18.14
CA ARG A 239 -6.25 -4.75 -19.42
C ARG A 239 -7.59 -4.03 -19.26
N PRO A 240 -7.84 -2.93 -19.98
CA PRO A 240 -9.10 -2.19 -19.87
C PRO A 240 -10.35 -3.05 -20.09
N GLU A 241 -10.28 -4.09 -20.92
CA GLU A 241 -11.42 -4.98 -21.20
C GLU A 241 -11.81 -5.86 -20.00
N GLN A 242 -10.96 -5.95 -18.98
CA GLN A 242 -11.29 -6.62 -17.72
C GLN A 242 -12.20 -5.78 -16.84
N HIS A 243 -12.23 -4.46 -17.06
CA HIS A 243 -13.01 -3.57 -16.23
C HIS A 243 -14.49 -3.75 -16.50
N PRO A 244 -15.32 -3.80 -15.44
CA PRO A 244 -16.76 -3.78 -15.60
C PRO A 244 -17.24 -2.41 -16.11
N HIS A 245 -18.55 -2.27 -16.27
CA HIS A 245 -19.17 -1.01 -16.66
C HIS A 245 -18.72 0.15 -15.75
N GLN A 246 -18.31 1.26 -16.36
CA GLN A 246 -17.79 2.41 -15.64
C GLN A 246 -18.91 3.36 -15.22
N MET A 247 -18.82 3.95 -14.03
CA MET A 247 -19.79 4.86 -13.43
C MET A 247 -19.14 6.16 -12.94
N PRO A 248 -19.83 7.30 -13.06
CA PRO A 248 -19.38 8.55 -12.47
C PRO A 248 -19.53 8.52 -10.94
N CYS A 249 -18.70 9.32 -10.28
CA CYS A 249 -18.94 9.76 -8.90
C CYS A 249 -19.62 11.13 -8.96
N TRP A 250 -20.19 11.56 -7.84
CA TRP A 250 -20.84 12.87 -7.77
C TRP A 250 -20.25 13.70 -6.64
N ILE A 251 -20.25 15.02 -6.81
CA ILE A 251 -19.72 15.94 -5.82
C ILE A 251 -20.85 16.81 -5.30
N THR A 252 -20.97 16.86 -3.98
CA THR A 252 -21.80 17.82 -3.24
C THR A 252 -20.98 18.44 -2.11
N HIS A 253 -21.60 19.31 -1.32
CA HIS A 253 -20.91 20.11 -0.32
C HIS A 253 -21.72 20.22 0.97
N THR A 254 -21.02 20.22 2.10
CA THR A 254 -21.59 20.71 3.35
C THR A 254 -21.76 22.23 3.29
N ASN A 255 -22.58 22.78 4.19
CA ASN A 255 -22.82 24.21 4.32
C ASN A 255 -22.94 24.59 5.80
N VAL A 256 -23.07 25.89 6.08
CA VAL A 256 -23.21 26.43 7.45
C VAL A 256 -24.32 25.74 8.24
N ARG A 257 -25.49 25.47 7.63
CA ARG A 257 -26.58 24.73 8.28
C ARG A 257 -26.17 23.31 8.65
N THR A 258 -25.44 22.60 7.78
CA THR A 258 -24.86 21.28 8.10
C THR A 258 -23.95 21.38 9.33
N HIS A 259 -23.14 22.44 9.43
CA HIS A 259 -22.20 22.60 10.54
C HIS A 259 -22.92 22.89 11.85
N ASP A 260 -23.97 23.71 11.85
CA ASP A 260 -24.78 23.98 13.03
C ASP A 260 -25.48 22.74 13.56
N ILE A 261 -26.01 21.90 12.66
CA ILE A 261 -26.58 20.59 13.01
C ILE A 261 -25.52 19.71 13.69
N ILE A 262 -24.31 19.65 13.13
CA ILE A 262 -23.22 18.84 13.68
C ILE A 262 -22.78 19.35 15.07
N ARG A 263 -22.63 20.68 15.24
CA ARG A 263 -22.31 21.30 16.53
C ARG A 263 -23.35 20.98 17.59
N SER A 264 -24.63 20.92 17.23
CA SER A 264 -25.72 20.56 18.15
C SER A 264 -25.64 19.12 18.68
N GLY A 265 -24.80 18.25 18.10
CA GLY A 265 -24.59 16.87 18.54
C GLY A 265 -23.27 16.62 19.27
N PHE A 266 -22.43 17.63 19.50
CA PHE A 266 -21.10 17.45 20.10
C PHE A 266 -21.16 16.86 21.51
N ASP A 267 -22.12 17.28 22.32
CA ASP A 267 -22.39 16.77 23.67
C ASP A 267 -22.79 15.28 23.71
N ARG A 268 -23.17 14.70 22.56
CA ARG A 268 -23.55 13.30 22.39
C ARG A 268 -22.59 12.51 21.50
N SER A 269 -21.50 13.12 21.08
CA SER A 269 -20.44 12.47 20.31
C SER A 269 -19.47 11.76 21.25
N PRO A 270 -19.27 10.44 21.11
CA PRO A 270 -18.33 9.69 21.96
C PRO A 270 -16.90 10.22 21.97
N MET A 271 -16.49 10.93 20.90
CA MET A 271 -15.20 11.63 20.84
C MET A 271 -15.10 12.75 21.88
N PHE A 272 -16.13 13.58 21.97
CA PHE A 272 -16.10 14.79 22.81
C PHE A 272 -16.55 14.49 24.24
N THR A 273 -17.28 13.40 24.46
CA THR A 273 -17.71 12.96 25.80
C THR A 273 -16.72 12.02 26.49
N GLY A 274 -15.56 11.70 25.87
CA GLY A 274 -14.57 10.77 26.43
C GLY A 274 -15.06 9.32 26.56
N LYS A 275 -16.03 8.89 25.74
CA LYS A 275 -16.55 7.50 25.73
C LYS A 275 -15.77 6.55 24.83
N ILE A 276 -14.81 7.08 24.08
CA ILE A 276 -13.88 6.32 23.27
C ILE A 276 -12.49 6.54 23.86
N ASP A 277 -11.82 5.45 24.19
CA ASP A 277 -10.45 5.46 24.67
C ASP A 277 -9.46 5.55 23.50
N GLY A 278 -9.86 5.04 22.33
CA GLY A 278 -9.04 4.94 21.13
C GLY A 278 -8.81 6.26 20.39
N ILE A 279 -7.57 6.46 19.95
CA ILE A 279 -7.16 7.66 19.23
C ILE A 279 -7.54 7.54 17.75
N GLY A 280 -8.19 8.60 17.22
CA GLY A 280 -8.56 8.71 15.81
C GLY A 280 -7.48 9.38 14.95
N PRO A 281 -7.57 9.26 13.61
CA PRO A 281 -6.60 9.86 12.68
C PRO A 281 -6.74 11.38 12.59
N ARG A 282 -5.63 12.12 12.65
CA ARG A 282 -5.57 13.59 12.55
C ARG A 282 -5.86 14.11 11.14
N TYR A 283 -5.41 13.38 10.11
CA TYR A 283 -5.47 13.84 8.71
C TYR A 283 -6.70 13.33 7.94
N CYS A 284 -7.47 12.42 8.52
CA CYS A 284 -8.77 12.01 7.99
C CYS A 284 -9.78 11.91 9.14
N PRO A 285 -10.02 13.03 9.85
CA PRO A 285 -10.87 13.05 11.03
C PRO A 285 -12.33 12.78 10.64
N SER A 286 -13.16 12.40 11.62
CA SER A 286 -14.61 12.40 11.42
C SER A 286 -15.11 13.81 11.13
N ILE A 287 -16.28 13.94 10.51
CA ILE A 287 -16.83 15.25 10.11
C ILE A 287 -17.02 16.18 11.31
N GLU A 288 -17.39 15.63 12.48
CA GLU A 288 -17.50 16.40 13.72
C GLU A 288 -16.14 16.96 14.20
N ASP A 289 -15.05 16.21 14.03
CA ASP A 289 -13.70 16.67 14.38
C ASP A 289 -13.12 17.61 13.29
N LYS A 290 -13.44 17.37 12.01
CA LYS A 290 -13.08 18.25 10.90
C LYS A 290 -13.68 19.66 11.06
N ILE A 291 -14.97 19.75 11.38
CA ILE A 291 -15.67 21.03 11.57
C ILE A 291 -15.18 21.74 12.83
N ASN A 292 -14.83 20.99 13.88
CA ASN A 292 -14.26 21.59 15.10
C ASN A 292 -12.86 22.17 14.85
N ARG A 293 -12.00 21.48 14.09
CA ARG A 293 -10.62 21.92 13.79
C ARG A 293 -10.54 23.03 12.74
N PHE A 294 -11.43 23.01 11.75
CA PHE A 294 -11.48 23.96 10.64
C PHE A 294 -12.77 24.77 10.68
N ALA A 295 -13.04 25.37 11.85
CA ALA A 295 -14.28 26.11 12.12
C ALA A 295 -14.45 27.37 11.25
N ASP A 296 -13.36 27.84 10.63
CA ASP A 296 -13.31 28.96 9.69
C ASP A 296 -13.84 28.63 8.29
N LYS A 297 -14.02 27.34 7.96
CA LYS A 297 -14.50 26.93 6.64
C LYS A 297 -16.02 26.79 6.61
N ASP A 298 -16.66 27.52 5.71
CA ASP A 298 -18.12 27.46 5.52
C ASP A 298 -18.61 26.23 4.74
N SER A 299 -17.68 25.47 4.15
CA SER A 299 -18.00 24.30 3.35
C SER A 299 -16.87 23.27 3.30
N HIS A 300 -17.28 22.02 3.10
CA HIS A 300 -16.42 20.88 2.84
C HIS A 300 -17.01 20.05 1.70
N GLN A 301 -16.18 19.73 0.72
CA GLN A 301 -16.53 18.86 -0.41
C GLN A 301 -16.74 17.42 0.04
N ILE A 302 -17.81 16.80 -0.47
CA ILE A 302 -18.22 15.41 -0.24
C ILE A 302 -18.33 14.70 -1.59
N PHE A 303 -17.78 13.50 -1.68
CA PHE A 303 -17.96 12.63 -2.85
C PHE A 303 -19.05 11.61 -2.57
N LEU A 304 -20.03 11.49 -3.46
CA LEU A 304 -21.02 10.42 -3.47
C LEU A 304 -20.49 9.34 -4.41
N GLU A 305 -20.00 8.26 -3.82
CA GLU A 305 -19.31 7.17 -4.50
C GLU A 305 -20.25 5.95 -4.57
N PRO A 306 -20.57 5.41 -5.76
CA PRO A 306 -21.41 4.21 -5.86
C PRO A 306 -20.69 3.01 -5.25
N GLU A 307 -21.40 2.15 -4.52
CA GLU A 307 -20.80 0.95 -3.91
C GLU A 307 -20.76 -0.27 -4.84
N GLY A 308 -21.44 -0.22 -5.98
CA GLY A 308 -21.46 -1.28 -6.99
C GLY A 308 -22.52 -1.07 -8.06
N LEU A 309 -22.47 -1.90 -9.11
CA LEU A 309 -23.36 -1.85 -10.28
C LEU A 309 -24.75 -2.39 -10.00
N THR A 310 -24.86 -3.28 -9.02
CA THR A 310 -26.09 -4.04 -8.70
C THR A 310 -26.73 -3.60 -7.39
N THR A 311 -26.31 -2.46 -6.85
CA THR A 311 -26.85 -1.86 -5.63
C THR A 311 -27.17 -0.39 -5.86
N HIS A 312 -28.09 0.14 -5.06
CA HIS A 312 -28.34 1.58 -4.98
C HIS A 312 -27.60 2.23 -3.81
N GLU A 313 -26.75 1.50 -3.07
CA GLU A 313 -25.97 2.08 -1.98
C GLU A 313 -24.91 3.06 -2.51
N TYR A 314 -24.92 4.27 -1.96
CA TYR A 314 -23.88 5.29 -2.15
C TYR A 314 -23.13 5.53 -0.83
N TYR A 315 -21.81 5.67 -0.95
CA TYR A 315 -20.89 6.04 0.11
C TYR A 315 -20.59 7.55 0.03
N PRO A 316 -21.04 8.36 1.00
CA PRO A 316 -20.76 9.80 1.03
C PRO A 316 -19.39 10.05 1.70
N ASN A 317 -18.33 9.92 0.91
CA ASN A 317 -16.95 10.10 1.35
C ASN A 317 -16.70 11.55 1.78
N GLY A 318 -16.27 11.71 3.03
CA GLY A 318 -16.04 13.00 3.68
C GLY A 318 -16.94 13.26 4.90
N ILE A 319 -17.99 12.45 5.12
CA ILE A 319 -18.87 12.55 6.29
C ILE A 319 -18.81 11.33 7.24
N SER A 320 -17.65 10.68 7.38
CA SER A 320 -17.46 9.67 8.44
C SER A 320 -17.80 10.27 9.80
N THR A 321 -18.60 9.59 10.61
CA THR A 321 -19.13 10.16 11.85
C THR A 321 -19.41 9.11 12.92
N SER A 322 -19.43 9.55 14.18
CA SER A 322 -19.92 8.77 15.32
C SER A 322 -21.09 9.45 16.05
N LEU A 323 -21.71 10.46 15.44
CA LEU A 323 -22.84 11.19 16.01
C LEU A 323 -24.09 10.31 16.15
N PRO A 324 -25.05 10.68 17.02
CA PRO A 324 -26.38 10.04 17.08
C PRO A 324 -27.11 10.05 15.73
N PHE A 325 -27.95 9.03 15.48
CA PHE A 325 -28.62 8.87 14.19
C PHE A 325 -29.54 10.05 13.81
N ASP A 326 -30.22 10.69 14.78
CA ASP A 326 -31.03 11.89 14.56
C ASP A 326 -30.21 13.03 13.94
N ILE A 327 -28.98 13.23 14.43
CA ILE A 327 -28.05 14.23 13.90
C ILE A 327 -27.53 13.82 12.53
N GLN A 328 -27.20 12.54 12.33
CA GLN A 328 -26.81 12.04 11.02
C GLN A 328 -27.91 12.22 9.97
N TYR A 329 -29.17 11.96 10.35
CA TYR A 329 -30.32 12.15 9.48
C TYR A 329 -30.47 13.62 9.07
N ALA A 330 -30.39 14.53 10.04
CA ALA A 330 -30.50 15.96 9.77
C ALA A 330 -29.32 16.51 8.95
N LEU A 331 -28.07 16.09 9.24
CA LEU A 331 -26.88 16.60 8.55
C LEU A 331 -26.81 16.11 7.09
N VAL A 332 -27.22 14.88 6.81
CA VAL A 332 -27.24 14.34 5.45
C VAL A 332 -28.24 15.14 4.62
N ARG A 333 -29.44 15.35 5.16
CA ARG A 333 -30.54 16.06 4.48
C ARG A 333 -30.37 17.58 4.38
N SER A 334 -29.31 18.15 4.95
CA SER A 334 -29.01 19.57 4.80
C SER A 334 -28.08 19.88 3.62
N MET A 335 -27.47 18.87 2.99
CA MET A 335 -26.58 19.03 1.84
C MET A 335 -27.36 19.10 0.52
N PRO A 336 -26.90 19.90 -0.47
CA PRO A 336 -27.55 19.99 -1.78
C PRO A 336 -27.65 18.63 -2.49
N GLY A 337 -28.83 18.31 -3.01
CA GLY A 337 -29.13 17.05 -3.69
C GLY A 337 -29.49 15.91 -2.74
N LEU A 338 -29.35 16.10 -1.42
CA LEU A 338 -29.62 15.09 -0.40
C LEU A 338 -30.82 15.44 0.48
N GLU A 339 -31.62 16.45 0.11
CA GLU A 339 -32.73 16.95 0.93
C GLU A 339 -33.77 15.87 1.29
N ASN A 340 -33.89 14.83 0.47
CA ASN A 340 -34.79 13.69 0.69
C ASN A 340 -34.05 12.35 0.85
N ALA A 341 -32.74 12.41 1.11
CA ALA A 341 -31.90 11.23 1.21
C ALA A 341 -32.40 10.25 2.28
N HIS A 342 -32.53 8.98 1.89
CA HIS A 342 -32.85 7.87 2.76
C HIS A 342 -31.56 7.17 3.20
N ILE A 343 -31.33 7.10 4.50
CA ILE A 343 -30.15 6.43 5.08
C ILE A 343 -30.47 4.95 5.29
N LEU A 344 -29.74 4.08 4.58
CA LEU A 344 -29.85 2.62 4.64
C LEU A 344 -29.09 2.05 5.85
N ARG A 345 -27.96 2.65 6.19
CA ARG A 345 -27.12 2.23 7.34
C ARG A 345 -26.58 3.45 8.06
N PRO A 346 -26.61 3.49 9.41
CA PRO A 346 -26.03 4.59 10.15
C PRO A 346 -24.50 4.60 10.00
N GLY A 347 -23.92 5.80 9.98
CA GLY A 347 -22.51 6.00 10.19
C GLY A 347 -22.14 5.63 11.62
N TYR A 348 -20.93 5.13 11.81
CA TYR A 348 -20.46 4.69 13.11
C TYR A 348 -18.95 4.77 13.20
N ALA A 349 -18.44 4.65 14.42
CA ALA A 349 -17.04 4.38 14.63
C ALA A 349 -16.79 3.02 15.25
N ILE A 350 -15.69 2.39 14.84
CA ILE A 350 -15.17 1.16 15.41
C ILE A 350 -13.91 1.49 16.21
N GLU A 351 -13.90 1.04 17.46
CA GLU A 351 -12.76 1.02 18.34
C GLU A 351 -12.23 -0.42 18.44
N TYR A 352 -10.92 -0.60 18.41
CA TYR A 352 -10.30 -1.92 18.38
C TYR A 352 -8.88 -1.89 18.97
N ASP A 353 -8.42 -3.06 19.44
CA ASP A 353 -7.07 -3.23 19.96
C ASP A 353 -6.04 -3.30 18.81
N TYR A 354 -4.90 -2.65 19.02
CA TYR A 354 -3.71 -2.78 18.18
C TYR A 354 -2.48 -3.01 19.05
N PHE A 355 -1.42 -3.55 18.46
CA PHE A 355 -0.14 -3.76 19.14
C PHE A 355 0.89 -2.78 18.60
N ASP A 356 1.73 -2.26 19.50
CA ASP A 356 2.77 -1.32 19.16
C ASP A 356 3.76 -1.96 18.16
N PRO A 357 3.83 -1.47 16.90
CA PRO A 357 4.67 -2.08 15.88
C PRO A 357 6.17 -1.96 16.19
N THR A 358 6.60 -1.12 17.14
CA THR A 358 8.00 -1.09 17.62
C THR A 358 8.44 -2.40 18.29
N GLN A 359 7.48 -3.26 18.64
CA GLN A 359 7.69 -4.59 19.22
C GLN A 359 7.83 -5.69 18.17
N LEU A 360 7.82 -5.31 16.89
CA LEU A 360 8.16 -6.18 15.78
C LEU A 360 9.62 -5.96 15.37
N LYS A 361 10.23 -7.03 14.87
CA LYS A 361 11.50 -6.99 14.12
C LYS A 361 11.28 -6.32 12.77
N SER A 362 12.36 -6.03 12.06
CA SER A 362 12.28 -5.49 10.69
C SER A 362 11.50 -6.40 9.74
N SER A 363 11.45 -7.71 10.02
CA SER A 363 10.71 -8.72 9.27
C SER A 363 9.21 -8.84 9.62
N PHE A 364 8.71 -8.01 10.54
CA PHE A 364 7.38 -8.13 11.19
C PHE A 364 7.18 -9.34 12.09
N GLU A 365 8.22 -10.14 12.33
CA GLU A 365 8.19 -11.15 13.40
C GLU A 365 8.14 -10.44 14.76
N SER A 366 7.32 -10.93 15.68
CA SER A 366 7.27 -10.45 17.05
C SER A 366 8.64 -10.61 17.73
N LYS A 367 9.08 -9.58 18.47
CA LYS A 367 10.26 -9.68 19.34
C LYS A 367 10.03 -10.61 20.53
N ALA A 368 8.77 -10.81 20.94
CA ALA A 368 8.42 -11.60 22.12
C ALA A 368 8.19 -13.08 21.80
N ILE A 369 7.64 -13.40 20.62
CA ILE A 369 7.28 -14.79 20.25
C ILE A 369 7.83 -15.10 18.86
N GLY A 370 8.78 -16.03 18.80
CA GLY A 370 9.34 -16.51 17.54
C GLY A 370 8.27 -17.16 16.66
N GLY A 371 8.32 -16.89 15.36
CA GLY A 371 7.40 -17.40 14.35
C GLY A 371 6.02 -16.74 14.32
N LEU A 372 5.73 -15.78 15.21
CA LEU A 372 4.48 -15.03 15.19
C LEU A 372 4.69 -13.69 14.47
N PHE A 373 3.92 -13.42 13.44
CA PHE A 373 4.00 -12.22 12.61
C PHE A 373 2.70 -11.44 12.66
N PHE A 374 2.76 -10.11 12.68
CA PHE A 374 1.57 -9.24 12.66
C PHE A 374 1.51 -8.42 11.38
N ALA A 375 0.32 -8.30 10.78
CA ALA A 375 0.13 -7.49 9.59
C ALA A 375 -1.26 -6.82 9.51
N GLY A 376 -1.27 -5.58 9.03
CA GLY A 376 -2.47 -4.80 8.78
C GLY A 376 -2.87 -3.91 9.95
N GLN A 377 -4.17 -3.81 10.21
CA GLN A 377 -4.69 -2.86 11.21
C GLN A 377 -4.25 -3.18 12.64
N ILE A 378 -3.88 -4.44 12.90
CA ILE A 378 -3.29 -4.88 14.17
C ILE A 378 -1.95 -4.17 14.48
N ASN A 379 -1.23 -3.70 13.46
CA ASN A 379 -0.01 -2.89 13.59
C ASN A 379 -0.31 -1.38 13.69
N GLY A 380 -1.58 -1.01 13.85
CA GLY A 380 -2.04 0.37 13.94
C GLY A 380 -2.01 1.16 12.63
N THR A 381 -2.03 0.48 11.48
CA THR A 381 -2.29 1.12 10.18
C THR A 381 -3.79 1.20 9.89
N THR A 382 -4.18 2.09 8.97
CA THR A 382 -5.56 2.12 8.45
C THR A 382 -5.59 2.32 6.93
N GLY A 383 -6.20 1.36 6.24
CA GLY A 383 -6.25 1.32 4.78
C GLY A 383 -6.13 -0.10 4.27
N TYR A 384 -6.75 -0.37 3.13
CA TYR A 384 -6.71 -1.71 2.53
C TYR A 384 -5.33 -1.98 1.95
N GLU A 385 -4.74 -0.97 1.31
CA GLU A 385 -3.48 -1.02 0.59
C GLU A 385 -2.31 -1.20 1.56
N GLU A 386 -2.27 -0.41 2.63
CA GLU A 386 -1.34 -0.59 3.75
C GLU A 386 -1.45 -2.01 4.31
N ALA A 387 -2.66 -2.51 4.53
CA ALA A 387 -2.86 -3.84 5.10
C ALA A 387 -2.41 -4.96 4.16
N ALA A 388 -2.78 -4.89 2.88
CA ALA A 388 -2.38 -5.85 1.85
C ALA A 388 -0.86 -5.92 1.70
N ALA A 389 -0.19 -4.77 1.62
CA ALA A 389 1.26 -4.70 1.48
C ALA A 389 1.99 -5.28 2.71
N GLN A 390 1.50 -5.01 3.92
CA GLN A 390 2.00 -5.64 5.15
C GLN A 390 1.74 -7.15 5.18
N GLY A 391 0.58 -7.60 4.70
CA GLY A 391 0.21 -9.02 4.64
C GLY A 391 1.17 -9.82 3.78
N LEU A 392 1.43 -9.33 2.57
CA LEU A 392 2.43 -9.88 1.66
C LEU A 392 3.80 -9.94 2.34
N PHE A 393 4.26 -8.80 2.91
CA PHE A 393 5.56 -8.69 3.55
C PHE A 393 5.75 -9.67 4.72
N ALA A 394 4.79 -9.71 5.64
CA ALA A 394 4.82 -10.59 6.81
C ALA A 394 4.83 -12.07 6.38
N ALA A 395 4.03 -12.44 5.38
CA ALA A 395 3.96 -13.81 4.91
C ALA A 395 5.21 -14.26 4.15
N VAL A 396 5.84 -13.37 3.37
CA VAL A 396 7.14 -13.67 2.74
C VAL A 396 8.16 -14.07 3.80
N ASN A 397 8.27 -13.28 4.86
CA ASN A 397 9.22 -13.56 5.94
C ASN A 397 8.80 -14.78 6.78
N ALA A 398 7.51 -14.99 7.01
CA ALA A 398 7.00 -16.19 7.67
C ALA A 398 7.27 -17.47 6.86
N ALA A 399 7.15 -17.40 5.53
CA ALA A 399 7.43 -18.49 4.61
C ALA A 399 8.94 -18.78 4.51
N LEU A 400 9.79 -17.74 4.43
CA LEU A 400 11.25 -17.90 4.48
C LEU A 400 11.68 -18.60 5.77
N GLN A 401 11.14 -18.19 6.92
CA GLN A 401 11.44 -18.83 8.20
C GLN A 401 10.92 -20.28 8.26
N ALA A 402 9.69 -20.52 7.78
CA ALA A 402 9.14 -21.88 7.70
C ALA A 402 10.02 -22.81 6.85
N ARG A 403 10.52 -22.32 5.72
CA ARG A 403 11.42 -23.05 4.83
C ARG A 403 12.80 -23.32 5.43
N ALA A 404 13.35 -22.34 6.16
CA ALA A 404 14.60 -22.54 6.90
C ALA A 404 14.50 -23.67 7.94
N MET A 405 13.28 -23.97 8.42
CA MET A 405 12.99 -25.08 9.33
C MET A 405 12.61 -26.39 8.60
N GLY A 406 12.78 -26.47 7.28
CA GLY A 406 12.47 -27.65 6.47
C GLY A 406 11.03 -27.71 5.94
N GLY A 407 10.26 -26.64 6.08
CA GLY A 407 8.93 -26.50 5.47
C GLY A 407 8.97 -26.11 3.98
N GLY A 408 7.79 -26.12 3.35
CA GLY A 408 7.61 -25.71 1.96
C GLY A 408 8.12 -26.71 0.91
N ASN A 409 7.58 -26.59 -0.29
CA ASN A 409 8.00 -27.35 -1.46
C ASN A 409 8.42 -26.38 -2.58
N PRO A 410 9.73 -26.21 -2.85
CA PRO A 410 10.20 -25.31 -3.91
C PRO A 410 9.59 -25.60 -5.29
N ALA A 411 9.28 -26.87 -5.60
CA ALA A 411 8.65 -27.25 -6.86
C ALA A 411 7.18 -26.78 -6.97
N ALA A 412 6.58 -26.38 -5.86
CA ALA A 412 5.24 -25.83 -5.80
C ALA A 412 5.23 -24.30 -5.71
N SER A 413 6.39 -23.65 -5.90
CA SER A 413 6.54 -22.21 -6.03
C SER A 413 5.89 -21.70 -7.32
N ALA A 414 5.31 -20.50 -7.33
CA ALA A 414 4.79 -19.87 -8.54
C ALA A 414 5.88 -19.63 -9.59
N ALA A 415 7.13 -19.43 -9.16
CA ALA A 415 8.28 -19.28 -10.04
C ALA A 415 8.94 -20.61 -10.46
N GLY A 416 8.43 -21.75 -9.98
CA GLY A 416 9.05 -23.08 -10.13
C GLY A 416 10.35 -23.30 -9.34
N ARG A 417 11.08 -22.23 -9.02
CA ARG A 417 12.27 -22.23 -8.15
C ARG A 417 12.30 -20.97 -7.28
N ILE A 418 12.96 -21.08 -6.13
CA ILE A 418 13.24 -19.92 -5.25
C ILE A 418 14.75 -19.77 -5.19
N SER A 419 15.26 -18.59 -5.53
CA SER A 419 16.70 -18.29 -5.57
C SER A 419 17.12 -17.22 -4.56
N PHE A 420 16.19 -16.68 -3.77
CA PHE A 420 16.51 -15.79 -2.66
C PHE A 420 17.33 -16.53 -1.58
N VAL A 421 18.45 -15.94 -1.17
CA VAL A 421 19.45 -16.57 -0.27
C VAL A 421 19.39 -16.00 1.15
N GLY A 422 18.68 -14.90 1.38
CA GLY A 422 18.58 -14.28 2.71
C GLY A 422 17.62 -14.99 3.65
N ASP A 423 17.81 -14.78 4.96
CA ASP A 423 16.91 -15.31 6.01
C ASP A 423 15.58 -14.54 6.07
N ALA A 424 15.62 -13.26 5.72
CA ALA A 424 14.47 -12.37 5.64
C ALA A 424 14.64 -11.44 4.44
N TRP A 425 13.52 -11.08 3.81
CA TRP A 425 13.49 -10.05 2.79
C TRP A 425 13.04 -8.73 3.42
N LEU A 426 13.88 -7.70 3.30
CA LEU A 426 13.70 -6.38 3.89
C LEU A 426 13.87 -5.34 2.77
N PRO A 427 12.78 -4.88 2.11
CA PRO A 427 12.89 -3.86 1.09
C PRO A 427 13.33 -2.54 1.75
N ALA A 428 14.34 -1.90 1.17
CA ALA A 428 14.85 -0.64 1.68
C ALA A 428 13.89 0.53 1.36
N ARG A 429 14.05 1.64 2.09
CA ARG A 429 13.20 2.83 1.95
C ARG A 429 13.35 3.51 0.59
N ASP A 430 14.50 3.37 -0.07
CA ASP A 430 14.78 3.84 -1.42
C ASP A 430 14.28 2.89 -2.51
N GLN A 431 13.92 1.65 -2.14
CA GLN A 431 13.45 0.63 -3.07
C GLN A 431 11.93 0.57 -3.19
N ALA A 432 11.18 0.84 -2.10
CA ALA A 432 9.73 0.72 -2.08
C ALA A 432 9.04 1.59 -1.03
N TYR A 433 7.82 2.07 -1.34
CA TYR A 433 6.88 2.61 -0.35
C TYR A 433 6.54 1.58 0.73
N LEU A 434 6.51 0.29 0.40
CA LEU A 434 6.42 -0.80 1.38
C LEU A 434 7.57 -0.72 2.40
N GLY A 435 8.81 -0.51 1.95
CA GLY A 435 9.98 -0.35 2.83
C GLY A 435 9.88 0.89 3.72
N VAL A 436 9.40 2.01 3.17
CA VAL A 436 9.10 3.25 3.93
C VAL A 436 8.07 2.99 5.03
N MET A 437 6.97 2.30 4.71
CA MET A 437 5.92 1.98 5.68
C MET A 437 6.43 1.07 6.80
N VAL A 438 7.11 -0.02 6.44
CA VAL A 438 7.67 -0.99 7.40
C VAL A 438 8.63 -0.28 8.35
N ASP A 439 9.57 0.49 7.82
CA ASP A 439 10.54 1.23 8.63
C ASP A 439 9.86 2.26 9.53
N ASP A 440 8.92 3.06 9.01
CA ASP A 440 8.19 4.04 9.83
C ASP A 440 7.46 3.37 11.01
N LEU A 441 6.78 2.24 10.76
CA LEU A 441 6.03 1.52 11.80
C LEU A 441 6.95 1.01 12.91
N ILE A 442 8.05 0.33 12.57
CA ILE A 442 8.92 -0.29 13.58
C ILE A 442 9.83 0.73 14.30
N THR A 443 10.14 1.86 13.66
CA THR A 443 11.04 2.89 14.22
C THR A 443 10.29 3.96 15.00
N LYS A 444 9.21 4.50 14.45
CA LYS A 444 8.45 5.63 15.03
C LYS A 444 7.28 5.16 15.88
N GLY A 445 6.82 3.93 15.68
CA GLY A 445 5.57 3.46 16.25
C GLY A 445 4.37 4.20 15.67
N VAL A 446 3.22 4.06 16.32
CA VAL A 446 1.98 4.73 15.93
C VAL A 446 1.29 5.33 17.16
N THR A 447 1.03 6.63 17.08
CA THR A 447 0.24 7.38 18.09
C THR A 447 -1.20 7.62 17.62
N GLU A 448 -1.45 7.39 16.33
CA GLU A 448 -2.72 7.46 15.64
C GLU A 448 -2.65 6.47 14.47
N PRO A 449 -3.78 6.12 13.83
CA PRO A 449 -3.75 5.17 12.72
C PRO A 449 -2.87 5.66 11.57
N TYR A 450 -1.79 4.93 11.27
CA TYR A 450 -0.83 5.29 10.22
C TYR A 450 -1.46 5.20 8.82
N ARG A 451 -1.12 6.16 7.95
CA ARG A 451 -1.59 6.26 6.57
C ARG A 451 -0.47 6.70 5.64
N MET A 452 -0.34 6.07 4.47
CA MET A 452 0.79 6.34 3.57
C MET A 452 0.95 7.79 3.14
N PHE A 453 -0.14 8.52 2.93
CA PHE A 453 -0.04 9.90 2.46
C PHE A 453 0.59 10.86 3.50
N THR A 454 0.67 10.44 4.77
CA THR A 454 1.36 11.19 5.84
C THR A 454 2.85 10.84 5.93
N SER A 455 3.27 9.76 5.28
CA SER A 455 4.67 9.35 5.20
C SER A 455 5.48 10.33 4.36
N ARG A 456 6.75 10.52 4.75
CA ARG A 456 7.71 11.21 3.89
C ARG A 456 8.52 10.15 3.18
N ALA A 457 8.21 9.93 1.91
CA ALA A 457 9.08 9.20 1.00
C ALA A 457 10.14 10.16 0.45
N GLU A 458 11.36 10.09 0.99
CA GLU A 458 12.47 10.96 0.61
C GLU A 458 12.87 10.76 -0.87
N PHE A 459 12.70 9.54 -1.37
CA PHE A 459 13.07 9.11 -2.73
C PHE A 459 11.89 9.06 -3.69
N ARG A 460 10.91 9.95 -3.54
CA ARG A 460 9.67 9.98 -4.36
C ARG A 460 9.87 9.96 -5.89
N LEU A 461 11.02 10.44 -6.39
CA LEU A 461 11.32 10.43 -7.83
C LEU A 461 11.68 9.03 -8.33
N GLN A 462 12.25 8.18 -7.47
CA GLN A 462 12.57 6.78 -7.77
C GLN A 462 11.37 5.86 -7.46
N LEU A 463 10.63 6.16 -6.39
CA LEU A 463 9.50 5.37 -5.92
C LEU A 463 8.19 5.75 -6.63
N ARG A 464 8.08 5.47 -7.92
CA ARG A 464 6.88 5.84 -8.69
C ARG A 464 5.95 4.65 -8.88
N GLU A 465 4.70 4.93 -9.22
CA GLU A 465 3.75 3.88 -9.61
C GLU A 465 4.14 3.18 -10.90
N ASP A 466 4.64 3.94 -11.87
CA ASP A 466 4.93 3.47 -13.24
C ASP A 466 6.09 2.47 -13.34
N ASN A 467 7.00 2.47 -12.35
CA ASN A 467 8.22 1.65 -12.34
C ASN A 467 8.28 0.64 -11.19
N ALA A 468 7.17 0.37 -10.50
CA ALA A 468 7.17 -0.58 -9.39
C ALA A 468 7.59 -2.00 -9.81
N ASP A 469 7.23 -2.41 -11.02
CA ASP A 469 7.69 -3.65 -11.66
C ASP A 469 9.21 -3.69 -11.84
N ALA A 470 9.80 -2.62 -12.39
CA ALA A 470 11.24 -2.48 -12.52
C ALA A 470 12.00 -2.54 -11.18
N ARG A 471 11.36 -2.10 -10.09
CA ARG A 471 11.95 -2.12 -8.75
C ARG A 471 11.82 -3.47 -8.06
N LEU A 472 10.70 -4.18 -8.25
CA LEU A 472 10.32 -5.28 -7.35
C LEU A 472 10.02 -6.63 -8.02
N THR A 473 9.74 -6.68 -9.32
CA THR A 473 9.34 -7.94 -9.97
C THR A 473 10.47 -8.96 -10.01
N GLU A 474 11.71 -8.54 -10.19
CA GLU A 474 12.86 -9.47 -10.11
C GLU A 474 13.02 -10.07 -8.72
N VAL A 475 12.86 -9.27 -7.67
CA VAL A 475 12.89 -9.77 -6.29
C VAL A 475 11.72 -10.72 -6.02
N GLY A 476 10.51 -10.36 -6.48
CA GLY A 476 9.35 -11.24 -6.40
C GLY A 476 9.57 -12.59 -7.11
N ARG A 477 10.30 -12.60 -8.24
CA ARG A 477 10.69 -13.82 -8.93
C ARG A 477 11.69 -14.64 -8.12
N GLN A 478 12.70 -14.01 -7.54
CA GLN A 478 13.69 -14.69 -6.70
C GLN A 478 13.05 -15.30 -5.44
N LEU A 479 12.03 -14.64 -4.88
CA LEU A 479 11.26 -15.11 -3.71
C LEU A 479 10.28 -16.24 -4.04
N GLY A 480 9.92 -16.43 -5.31
CA GLY A 480 8.97 -17.45 -5.74
C GLY A 480 7.52 -16.97 -5.90
N LEU A 481 7.27 -15.66 -5.82
CA LEU A 481 5.93 -15.08 -5.90
C LEU A 481 5.47 -14.80 -7.33
N VAL A 482 6.43 -14.47 -8.21
CA VAL A 482 6.17 -14.04 -9.59
C VAL A 482 6.18 -15.25 -10.52
N ASP A 483 5.04 -15.51 -11.15
CA ASP A 483 4.86 -16.58 -12.14
C ASP A 483 5.56 -16.29 -13.47
N ASP A 484 5.54 -17.28 -14.36
CA ASP A 484 6.22 -17.20 -15.66
C ASP A 484 5.61 -16.13 -16.58
N VAL A 485 4.29 -15.98 -16.56
CA VAL A 485 3.57 -15.00 -17.39
C VAL A 485 3.99 -13.58 -17.03
N ARG A 486 4.01 -13.25 -15.73
CA ARG A 486 4.46 -11.94 -15.26
C ARG A 486 5.94 -11.75 -15.53
N TRP A 487 6.76 -12.75 -15.27
CA TRP A 487 8.20 -12.67 -15.49
C TRP A 487 8.55 -12.38 -16.95
N GLU A 488 7.91 -13.07 -17.88
CA GLU A 488 8.11 -12.86 -19.32
C GLU A 488 7.67 -11.46 -19.76
N THR A 489 6.49 -11.01 -19.33
CA THR A 489 5.98 -9.67 -19.64
C THR A 489 6.93 -8.58 -19.13
N PHE A 490 7.42 -8.73 -17.90
CA PHE A 490 8.40 -7.84 -17.31
C PHE A 490 9.72 -7.82 -18.09
N CYS A 491 10.29 -8.98 -18.43
CA CYS A 491 11.54 -9.06 -19.18
C CYS A 491 11.42 -8.38 -20.55
N ARG A 492 10.33 -8.63 -21.28
CA ARG A 492 10.06 -8.00 -22.58
C ARG A 492 10.07 -6.48 -22.47
N LYS A 493 9.35 -5.92 -21.48
CA LYS A 493 9.29 -4.47 -21.24
C LYS A 493 10.65 -3.90 -20.85
N ARG A 494 11.32 -4.50 -19.86
CA ARG A 494 12.65 -4.07 -19.39
C ARG A 494 13.66 -4.04 -20.53
N ASP A 495 13.71 -5.11 -21.32
CA ASP A 495 14.68 -5.23 -22.41
C ASP A 495 14.37 -4.24 -23.55
N ALA A 496 13.09 -3.99 -23.84
CA ALA A 496 12.68 -2.97 -24.82
C ALA A 496 13.06 -1.54 -24.38
N VAL A 497 12.78 -1.18 -23.13
CA VAL A 497 13.18 0.12 -22.56
C VAL A 497 14.70 0.28 -22.60
N SER A 498 15.45 -0.76 -22.22
CA SER A 498 16.92 -0.73 -22.24
C SER A 498 17.46 -0.56 -23.66
N ARG A 499 16.96 -1.33 -24.64
CA ARG A 499 17.37 -1.22 -26.05
C ARG A 499 17.08 0.17 -26.60
N GLU A 500 15.89 0.71 -26.35
CA GLU A 500 15.51 2.02 -26.89
C GLU A 500 16.32 3.15 -26.24
N THR A 501 16.55 3.08 -24.93
CA THR A 501 17.40 4.05 -24.22
C THR A 501 18.81 4.08 -24.81
N GLU A 502 19.41 2.91 -25.07
CA GLU A 502 20.75 2.83 -25.66
C GLU A 502 20.76 3.31 -27.12
N ARG A 503 19.72 2.99 -27.89
CA ARG A 503 19.56 3.48 -29.27
C ARG A 503 19.54 5.01 -29.31
N LEU A 504 18.73 5.66 -28.47
CA LEU A 504 18.67 7.13 -28.41
C LEU A 504 20.01 7.77 -28.01
N ARG A 505 20.82 7.11 -27.18
CA ARG A 505 22.17 7.57 -26.81
C ARG A 505 23.18 7.43 -27.96
N SER A 506 23.03 6.41 -28.79
CA SER A 506 23.94 6.13 -29.91
C SER A 506 23.70 6.99 -31.16
N ILE A 507 22.52 7.61 -31.29
CA ILE A 507 22.17 8.43 -32.47
C ILE A 507 22.48 9.90 -32.20
N TRP A 508 23.34 10.50 -33.02
CA TRP A 508 23.77 11.89 -32.92
C TRP A 508 23.21 12.76 -34.04
N VAL A 509 22.73 13.94 -33.66
CA VAL A 509 22.28 14.99 -34.56
C VAL A 509 23.07 16.27 -34.33
N SER A 510 23.26 17.05 -35.39
CA SER A 510 24.09 18.24 -35.44
C SER A 510 23.50 19.25 -36.43
N PRO A 511 23.94 20.51 -36.42
CA PRO A 511 23.51 21.51 -37.40
C PRO A 511 23.85 21.12 -38.85
N LYS A 512 24.77 20.17 -39.06
CA LYS A 512 25.19 19.70 -40.38
C LYS A 512 24.24 18.66 -40.98
N ASN A 513 23.53 17.90 -40.14
CA ASN A 513 22.73 16.76 -40.58
C ASN A 513 21.25 16.84 -40.20
N LEU A 514 20.83 17.92 -39.53
CA LEU A 514 19.44 18.23 -39.23
C LEU A 514 19.14 19.68 -39.67
N GLN A 515 18.10 19.87 -40.47
CA GLN A 515 17.69 21.19 -40.93
C GLN A 515 17.23 22.08 -39.76
N ALA A 516 17.59 23.37 -39.78
CA ALA A 516 17.22 24.31 -38.72
C ALA A 516 15.71 24.40 -38.51
N ALA A 517 14.91 24.36 -39.58
CA ALA A 517 13.45 24.39 -39.50
C ALA A 517 12.87 23.17 -38.75
N GLU A 518 13.46 21.97 -38.94
CA GLU A 518 13.05 20.76 -38.22
C GLU A 518 13.44 20.81 -36.74
N ALA A 519 14.65 21.32 -36.45
CA ALA A 519 15.10 21.55 -35.08
C ALA A 519 14.20 22.56 -34.35
N GLU A 520 13.85 23.68 -34.99
CA GLU A 520 12.94 24.68 -34.41
C GLU A 520 11.53 24.14 -34.19
N ARG A 521 11.00 23.34 -35.14
CA ARG A 521 9.68 22.72 -35.03
C ARG A 521 9.54 21.80 -33.81
N VAL A 522 10.55 20.97 -33.54
CA VAL A 522 10.48 19.93 -32.49
C VAL A 522 11.12 20.38 -31.17
N LEU A 523 12.24 21.11 -31.24
CA LEU A 523 13.05 21.49 -30.07
C LEU A 523 12.82 22.94 -29.64
N GLY A 524 12.05 23.73 -30.42
CA GLY A 524 11.80 25.15 -30.18
C GLY A 524 12.96 26.08 -30.54
N LYS A 525 14.10 25.55 -30.97
CA LYS A 525 15.27 26.31 -31.42
C LYS A 525 16.19 25.49 -32.32
N ALA A 526 16.99 26.17 -33.13
CA ALA A 526 18.07 25.55 -33.90
C ALA A 526 19.11 24.86 -32.98
N LEU A 527 19.80 23.86 -33.53
CA LEU A 527 20.94 23.25 -32.85
C LEU A 527 22.18 24.13 -32.98
N GLU A 528 22.95 24.23 -31.91
CA GLU A 528 24.24 24.95 -31.89
C GLU A 528 25.43 23.99 -31.98
N HIS A 529 25.29 22.79 -31.40
CA HIS A 529 26.31 21.75 -31.29
C HIS A 529 25.68 20.39 -31.59
N GLU A 530 26.51 19.34 -31.59
CA GLU A 530 26.04 17.97 -31.65
C GLU A 530 25.39 17.53 -30.33
N TYR A 531 24.29 16.79 -30.43
CA TYR A 531 23.60 16.17 -29.30
C TYR A 531 23.15 14.76 -29.71
N ASN A 532 23.16 13.81 -28.79
CA ASN A 532 22.44 12.56 -29.02
C ASN A 532 20.93 12.76 -28.80
N LEU A 533 20.11 11.84 -29.31
CA LEU A 533 18.66 11.94 -29.19
C LEU A 533 18.18 11.89 -27.73
N ALA A 534 18.85 11.11 -26.87
CA ALA A 534 18.52 11.07 -25.44
C ALA A 534 18.69 12.44 -24.77
N ASP A 535 19.76 13.18 -25.09
CA ASP A 535 20.02 14.54 -24.59
C ASP A 535 18.98 15.55 -25.06
N LEU A 536 18.49 15.39 -26.28
CA LEU A 536 17.41 16.21 -26.79
C LEU A 536 16.08 15.92 -26.08
N LEU A 537 15.79 14.65 -25.79
CA LEU A 537 14.59 14.24 -25.07
C LEU A 537 14.53 14.79 -23.63
N ARG A 538 15.70 15.10 -23.03
CA ARG A 538 15.76 15.77 -21.71
C ARG A 538 15.29 17.22 -21.73
N ARG A 539 15.19 17.85 -22.90
CA ARG A 539 14.82 19.26 -23.00
C ARG A 539 13.34 19.46 -22.67
N PRO A 540 12.99 20.48 -21.88
CA PRO A 540 11.59 20.79 -21.58
C PRO A 540 10.77 20.97 -22.87
N GLY A 541 9.62 20.30 -22.95
CA GLY A 541 8.71 20.38 -24.08
C GLY A 541 9.02 19.44 -25.25
N VAL A 542 10.14 18.71 -25.23
CA VAL A 542 10.44 17.68 -26.22
C VAL A 542 9.81 16.36 -25.80
N THR A 543 9.05 15.74 -26.70
CA THR A 543 8.42 14.43 -26.48
C THR A 543 9.05 13.39 -27.40
N TYR A 544 8.97 12.12 -27.04
CA TYR A 544 9.46 11.01 -27.85
C TYR A 544 8.78 10.97 -29.22
N PRO A 545 7.45 11.05 -29.37
CA PRO A 545 6.83 11.15 -30.70
C PRO A 545 7.30 12.37 -31.49
N GLY A 546 7.48 13.52 -30.82
CA GLY A 546 8.02 14.72 -31.45
C GLY A 546 9.42 14.48 -31.99
N LEU A 547 10.30 13.87 -31.20
CA LEU A 547 11.67 13.55 -31.56
C LEU A 547 11.75 12.53 -32.70
N MET A 548 10.88 11.51 -32.68
CA MET A 548 10.79 10.52 -33.75
C MET A 548 10.26 11.10 -35.06
N SER A 549 9.53 12.22 -35.02
CA SER A 549 9.05 12.91 -36.23
C SER A 549 10.11 13.70 -36.99
N LEU A 550 11.32 13.86 -36.44
CA LEU A 550 12.40 14.63 -37.07
C LEU A 550 12.81 14.05 -38.44
N ASP A 551 13.10 14.94 -39.38
CA ASP A 551 13.64 14.61 -40.72
C ASP A 551 12.75 13.57 -41.44
N GLY A 552 11.43 13.80 -41.39
CA GLY A 552 10.44 12.93 -42.05
C GLY A 552 10.29 11.55 -41.41
N GLY A 553 10.59 11.39 -40.12
CA GLY A 553 10.47 10.11 -39.43
C GLY A 553 11.72 9.23 -39.52
N LYS A 554 12.85 9.77 -40.00
CA LYS A 554 14.11 9.03 -40.19
C LYS A 554 14.62 8.27 -38.97
N TYR A 555 14.33 8.80 -37.77
CA TYR A 555 14.76 8.23 -36.51
C TYR A 555 13.72 7.33 -35.86
N ALA A 556 12.51 7.24 -36.43
CA ALA A 556 11.45 6.40 -35.94
C ALA A 556 11.80 4.90 -36.11
N VAL A 557 11.36 4.10 -35.14
CA VAL A 557 11.50 2.64 -35.20
C VAL A 557 10.17 2.07 -35.68
N PRO A 558 10.13 1.19 -36.71
CA PRO A 558 8.88 0.58 -37.18
C PRO A 558 8.09 -0.16 -36.10
N GLU A 559 8.78 -0.74 -35.11
CA GLU A 559 8.16 -1.42 -33.96
C GLU A 559 7.41 -0.45 -33.02
N PHE A 560 7.79 0.83 -33.02
CA PHE A 560 7.23 1.87 -32.17
C PHE A 560 6.49 2.97 -32.96
N SER A 561 6.36 2.83 -34.28
CA SER A 561 5.64 3.78 -35.11
C SER A 561 4.16 3.40 -35.18
N ALA A 562 3.30 4.41 -35.06
CA ALA A 562 1.84 4.23 -35.10
C ALA A 562 1.29 3.81 -36.48
N ASP A 563 2.16 3.72 -37.51
CA ASP A 563 1.78 3.60 -38.92
C ASP A 563 2.01 2.21 -39.55
N VAL A 564 2.40 1.17 -38.78
CA VAL A 564 2.65 -0.17 -39.35
C VAL A 564 1.39 -1.05 -39.28
N SER A 565 0.86 -1.37 -40.46
CA SER A 565 -0.16 -2.38 -40.81
C SER A 565 -1.64 -2.00 -40.60
N ARG A 566 -2.25 -1.46 -41.68
CA ARG A 566 -3.69 -1.25 -41.85
C ARG A 566 -4.46 -2.50 -42.34
N GLU A 567 -3.88 -3.70 -42.27
CA GLU A 567 -4.45 -4.89 -42.91
C GLU A 567 -4.88 -6.00 -41.95
N THR A 568 -4.98 -5.72 -40.64
CA THR A 568 -5.67 -6.63 -39.73
C THR A 568 -6.63 -5.85 -38.83
N ASP A 569 -7.88 -6.31 -38.81
CA ASP A 569 -9.02 -5.70 -38.15
C ASP A 569 -8.80 -5.33 -36.67
N ALA A 570 -9.38 -4.17 -36.33
CA ALA A 570 -9.82 -3.67 -35.01
C ALA A 570 -8.84 -2.90 -34.10
N ALA A 571 -9.19 -1.60 -33.92
CA ALA A 571 -8.90 -0.68 -32.83
C ALA A 571 -7.49 -0.04 -32.74
N LEU A 572 -7.44 1.23 -33.19
CA LEU A 572 -6.39 2.20 -32.95
C LEU A 572 -6.18 2.48 -31.45
N MET A 573 -5.27 1.73 -30.85
CA MET A 573 -4.40 2.17 -29.76
C MET A 573 -2.98 1.76 -30.20
N PRO A 574 -1.94 2.61 -30.10
CA PRO A 574 -0.58 2.08 -30.15
C PRO A 574 -0.52 0.93 -29.13
N ASP A 575 0.03 -0.23 -29.54
CA ASP A 575 0.14 -1.40 -28.68
C ASP A 575 0.53 -0.93 -27.28
N ARG A 576 -0.30 -1.20 -26.27
CA ARG A 576 -0.11 -0.65 -24.92
C ARG A 576 1.32 -0.88 -24.42
N PHE A 577 1.91 -2.00 -24.80
CA PHE A 577 3.31 -2.30 -24.57
C PHE A 577 4.24 -1.17 -25.05
N VAL A 578 4.06 -0.71 -26.28
CA VAL A 578 4.80 0.41 -26.88
C VAL A 578 4.57 1.70 -26.10
N ALA A 579 3.32 2.00 -25.72
CA ALA A 579 3.02 3.19 -24.92
C ALA A 579 3.74 3.17 -23.56
N GLU A 580 3.77 2.02 -22.88
CA GLU A 580 4.50 1.84 -21.62
C GLU A 580 6.02 1.98 -21.81
N VAL A 581 6.60 1.44 -22.89
CA VAL A 581 8.02 1.58 -23.20
C VAL A 581 8.38 3.05 -23.45
N ILE A 582 7.61 3.75 -24.28
CA ILE A 582 7.82 5.16 -24.58
C ILE A 582 7.73 6.01 -23.31
N GLU A 583 6.69 5.81 -22.50
CA GLU A 583 6.55 6.53 -21.23
C GLU A 583 7.76 6.31 -20.33
N GLN A 584 8.23 5.07 -20.17
CA GLN A 584 9.42 4.79 -19.34
C GLN A 584 10.68 5.46 -19.88
N VAL A 585 10.88 5.48 -21.20
CA VAL A 585 12.04 6.15 -21.83
C VAL A 585 11.97 7.67 -21.63
N GLU A 586 10.81 8.30 -21.81
CA GLU A 586 10.61 9.73 -21.57
C GLU A 586 10.86 10.11 -20.12
N ILE A 587 10.34 9.31 -19.18
CA ILE A 587 10.53 9.52 -17.75
C ILE A 587 12.01 9.35 -17.39
N ALA A 588 12.67 8.29 -17.84
CA ALA A 588 14.07 8.05 -17.56
C ALA A 588 14.95 9.20 -18.07
N ALA A 589 14.69 9.71 -19.28
CA ALA A 589 15.41 10.86 -19.82
C ALA A 589 15.15 12.13 -18.98
N THR A 590 13.88 12.49 -18.77
CA THR A 590 13.48 13.73 -18.10
C THR A 590 14.01 13.82 -16.66
N TYR A 591 14.04 12.69 -15.95
CA TYR A 591 14.41 12.66 -14.53
C TYR A 591 15.84 12.18 -14.26
N SER A 592 16.65 11.88 -15.29
CA SER A 592 17.97 11.22 -15.12
C SER A 592 18.88 11.97 -14.13
N GLY A 593 19.04 13.29 -14.30
CA GLY A 593 19.92 14.09 -13.43
C GLY A 593 19.45 14.17 -11.98
N TYR A 594 18.14 14.13 -11.73
CA TYR A 594 17.61 14.09 -10.37
C TYR A 594 17.78 12.70 -9.74
N ILE A 595 17.59 11.65 -10.53
CA ILE A 595 17.74 10.25 -10.10
C ILE A 595 19.20 9.94 -9.77
N GLU A 596 20.16 10.35 -10.62
CA GLU A 596 21.60 10.17 -10.40
C GLU A 596 22.06 10.86 -9.10
N ARG A 597 21.58 12.08 -8.84
CA ARG A 597 21.86 12.78 -7.58
C ARG A 597 21.32 12.02 -6.37
N GLN A 598 20.10 11.47 -6.46
CA GLN A 598 19.52 10.67 -5.39
C GLN A 598 20.30 9.36 -5.15
N HIS A 599 20.79 8.71 -6.20
CA HIS A 599 21.64 7.51 -6.06
C HIS A 599 22.92 7.79 -5.27
N ALA A 600 23.62 8.89 -5.58
CA ALA A 600 24.80 9.29 -4.83
C ALA A 600 24.49 9.57 -3.34
N GLU A 601 23.32 10.13 -3.03
CA GLU A 601 22.86 10.34 -1.65
C GLU A 601 22.57 9.00 -0.94
N ILE A 602 21.93 8.04 -1.63
CA ILE A 602 21.63 6.69 -1.11
C ILE A 602 22.91 5.93 -0.79
N GLU A 603 23.86 5.87 -1.73
CA GLU A 603 25.12 5.14 -1.58
C GLU A 603 25.89 5.60 -0.33
N ARG A 604 25.90 6.91 -0.07
CA ARG A 604 26.54 7.48 1.13
C ARG A 604 25.89 7.00 2.43
N THR A 605 24.59 6.74 2.42
CA THR A 605 23.83 6.29 3.60
C THR A 605 23.73 4.77 3.74
N ALA A 606 23.91 4.03 2.65
CA ALA A 606 23.77 2.58 2.59
C ALA A 606 24.70 1.85 3.58
N TYR A 607 25.89 2.40 3.85
CA TYR A 607 26.81 1.85 4.83
C TYR A 607 26.17 1.73 6.22
N TYR A 608 25.41 2.73 6.69
CA TYR A 608 24.76 2.69 7.99
C TYR A 608 23.53 1.77 8.01
N GLU A 609 22.80 1.67 6.89
CA GLU A 609 21.66 0.77 6.77
C GLU A 609 22.05 -0.70 6.95
N HIS A 610 23.24 -1.09 6.47
CA HIS A 610 23.70 -2.48 6.55
C HIS A 610 24.57 -2.79 7.79
N LEU A 611 24.96 -1.78 8.56
CA LEU A 611 25.77 -1.99 9.75
C LEU A 611 24.91 -2.55 10.90
N LYS A 612 24.95 -3.89 11.06
CA LYS A 612 24.22 -4.61 12.12
C LYS A 612 24.73 -4.25 13.52
N LEU A 613 23.80 -4.06 14.44
CA LEU A 613 24.07 -3.88 15.86
C LEU A 613 23.98 -5.25 16.57
N PRO A 614 24.87 -5.55 17.54
CA PRO A 614 24.77 -6.79 18.30
C PRO A 614 23.42 -6.86 19.04
N PRO A 615 22.69 -7.99 18.97
CA PRO A 615 21.36 -8.12 19.57
C PRO A 615 21.40 -8.02 21.09
N ASP A 616 22.54 -8.35 21.70
CA ASP A 616 22.84 -8.36 23.13
C ASP A 616 23.55 -7.07 23.61
N LEU A 617 23.74 -6.07 22.74
CA LEU A 617 24.36 -4.80 23.11
C LEU A 617 23.59 -4.12 24.26
N ASP A 618 24.30 -3.86 25.36
CA ASP A 618 23.80 -3.09 26.49
C ASP A 618 24.06 -1.59 26.27
N TYR A 619 23.05 -0.89 25.78
CA TYR A 619 23.13 0.55 25.50
C TYR A 619 23.36 1.40 26.76
N LEU A 620 23.01 0.91 27.96
CA LEU A 620 23.21 1.67 29.20
C LEU A 620 24.70 1.83 29.55
N GLN A 621 25.53 0.90 29.09
CA GLN A 621 26.99 0.92 29.29
C GLN A 621 27.74 1.85 28.33
N VAL A 622 27.08 2.40 27.30
CA VAL A 622 27.71 3.32 26.35
C VAL A 622 27.82 4.71 26.98
N THR A 623 28.84 4.92 27.82
CA THR A 623 29.00 6.13 28.66
C THR A 623 29.10 7.44 27.87
N ALA A 624 29.47 7.37 26.60
CA ALA A 624 29.52 8.54 25.72
C ALA A 624 28.14 9.08 25.32
N LEU A 625 27.09 8.24 25.33
CA LEU A 625 25.74 8.67 24.98
C LEU A 625 25.07 9.41 26.14
N SER A 626 24.17 10.34 25.84
CA SER A 626 23.29 10.93 26.84
C SER A 626 22.40 9.85 27.49
N PHE A 627 21.99 10.06 28.73
CA PHE A 627 21.14 9.09 29.44
C PHE A 627 19.83 8.82 28.69
N GLU A 628 19.21 9.87 28.14
CA GLU A 628 18.01 9.77 27.30
C GLU A 628 18.27 8.90 26.05
N ALA A 629 19.35 9.14 25.31
CA ALA A 629 19.67 8.34 24.13
C ALA A 629 19.90 6.86 24.48
N ARG A 630 20.53 6.57 25.62
CA ARG A 630 20.70 5.19 26.09
C ARG A 630 19.37 4.54 26.42
N GLN A 631 18.48 5.22 27.14
CA GLN A 631 17.15 4.69 27.46
C GLN A 631 16.33 4.42 26.21
N VAL A 632 16.34 5.35 25.25
CA VAL A 632 15.64 5.23 23.97
C VAL A 632 16.18 4.04 23.17
N LEU A 633 17.49 3.93 22.97
CA LEU A 633 18.09 2.82 22.23
C LEU A 633 17.88 1.48 22.94
N ASN A 634 17.96 1.43 24.27
CA ASN A 634 17.72 0.22 25.04
C ASN A 634 16.26 -0.24 24.97
N LYS A 635 15.31 0.69 24.90
CA LYS A 635 13.88 0.39 24.70
C LYS A 635 13.60 -0.14 23.31
N HIS A 636 14.14 0.52 22.27
CA HIS A 636 13.83 0.17 20.88
C HIS A 636 14.64 -1.03 20.35
N ARG A 637 15.87 -1.21 20.83
CA ARG A 637 16.85 -2.22 20.38
C ARG A 637 16.93 -2.33 18.85
N PRO A 638 17.40 -1.27 18.16
CA PRO A 638 17.48 -1.27 16.69
C PRO A 638 18.42 -2.37 16.16
N GLU A 639 18.08 -2.94 15.01
CA GLU A 639 18.87 -4.01 14.37
C GLU A 639 20.10 -3.47 13.63
N THR A 640 20.04 -2.21 13.18
CA THR A 640 21.12 -1.56 12.41
C THR A 640 21.37 -0.13 12.87
N LEU A 641 22.54 0.41 12.56
CA LEU A 641 22.88 1.80 12.88
C LEU A 641 21.99 2.80 12.12
N GLY A 642 21.61 2.47 10.88
CA GLY A 642 20.65 3.23 10.08
C GLY A 642 19.30 3.36 10.80
N LEU A 643 18.73 2.24 11.27
CA LEU A 643 17.51 2.25 12.07
C LEU A 643 17.65 3.11 13.33
N ALA A 644 18.76 2.95 14.06
CA ALA A 644 19.04 3.74 15.26
C ALA A 644 19.01 5.26 14.98
N SER A 645 19.54 5.68 13.83
CA SER A 645 19.60 7.10 13.45
C SER A 645 18.25 7.76 13.18
N ARG A 646 17.21 6.96 12.90
CA ARG A 646 15.85 7.44 12.61
C ARG A 646 14.92 7.45 13.81
N ILE A 647 15.34 6.87 14.93
CA ILE A 647 14.54 6.86 16.16
C ILE A 647 14.42 8.28 16.69
N SER A 648 13.19 8.70 17.00
CA SER A 648 12.93 10.01 17.59
C SER A 648 13.72 10.20 18.89
N GLY A 649 14.46 11.30 19.00
CA GLY A 649 15.33 11.60 20.15
C GLY A 649 16.78 11.16 19.97
N ILE A 650 17.12 10.43 18.90
CA ILE A 650 18.52 10.10 18.56
C ILE A 650 19.10 11.19 17.65
N THR A 651 20.25 11.73 18.05
CA THR A 651 20.93 12.79 17.30
C THR A 651 22.04 12.23 16.41
N PRO A 652 22.48 12.94 15.35
CA PRO A 652 23.66 12.56 14.58
C PRO A 652 24.90 12.34 15.45
N ALA A 653 25.07 13.16 16.50
CA ALA A 653 26.16 12.98 17.47
C ALA A 653 26.04 11.66 18.24
N SER A 654 24.83 11.27 18.66
CA SER A 654 24.58 9.96 19.29
C SER A 654 24.98 8.81 18.37
N VAL A 655 24.65 8.89 17.08
CA VAL A 655 25.02 7.88 16.07
C VAL A 655 26.53 7.77 15.92
N SER A 656 27.23 8.91 15.81
CA SER A 656 28.70 8.92 15.72
C SER A 656 29.36 8.32 16.96
N LEU A 657 28.87 8.65 18.16
CA LEU A 657 29.40 8.11 19.41
C LEU A 657 29.14 6.60 19.54
N LEU A 658 27.97 6.13 19.12
CA LEU A 658 27.66 4.70 19.06
C LEU A 658 28.59 3.97 18.08
N LEU A 659 28.84 4.54 16.90
CA LEU A 659 29.77 3.99 15.92
C LEU A 659 31.20 3.89 16.47
N VAL A 660 31.68 4.92 17.17
CA VAL A 660 32.99 4.91 17.84
C VAL A 660 33.06 3.84 18.92
N TYR A 661 32.00 3.67 19.72
CA TYR A 661 31.91 2.61 20.72
C TYR A 661 32.00 1.22 20.07
N LEU A 662 31.23 0.96 19.02
CA LEU A 662 31.25 -0.32 18.30
C LEU A 662 32.63 -0.65 17.72
N LYS A 663 33.34 0.35 17.20
CA LYS A 663 34.73 0.20 16.72
C LYS A 663 35.69 -0.16 17.85
N LYS A 664 35.56 0.46 19.03
CA LYS A 664 36.40 0.17 20.20
C LYS A 664 36.12 -1.22 20.81
N SER A 665 34.88 -1.66 20.79
CA SER A 665 34.46 -2.96 21.33
C SER A 665 34.78 -4.15 20.42
N GLY A 666 35.42 -3.93 19.26
CA GLY A 666 35.92 -4.99 18.39
C GLY A 666 34.83 -5.78 17.65
N VAL A 667 33.66 -5.19 17.42
CA VAL A 667 32.57 -5.84 16.68
C VAL A 667 33.04 -6.13 15.24
N ARG A 668 33.00 -7.42 14.85
CA ARG A 668 33.46 -7.89 13.52
C ARG A 668 32.63 -7.23 12.40
N GLY A 669 33.31 -6.68 11.39
CA GLY A 669 32.69 -5.98 10.24
C GLY A 669 33.03 -4.48 10.14
N LEU A 670 33.76 -3.92 11.11
CA LEU A 670 34.15 -2.51 11.18
C LEU A 670 35.64 -2.29 10.85
N SER A 671 36.15 -2.78 9.72
CA SER A 671 37.43 -2.32 9.19
C SER A 671 37.24 -0.96 8.49
N ALA A 672 38.12 0.00 8.78
CA ALA A 672 37.96 1.41 8.41
C ALA A 672 37.93 1.68 6.89
N PRO A 673 37.14 2.66 6.40
CA PRO A 673 37.50 3.37 5.17
C PRO A 673 38.76 4.18 5.45
N THR A 674 39.74 4.08 4.56
CA THR A 674 40.96 4.90 4.56
C THR A 674 40.62 6.38 4.37
N ALA A 675 41.45 7.27 4.93
CA ALA A 675 41.25 8.73 5.03
C ALA A 675 41.25 9.51 3.69
N GLN A 676 40.80 8.90 2.59
CA GLN A 676 40.64 9.55 1.28
C GLN A 676 39.20 9.99 0.96
N ASP A 677 38.21 9.65 1.80
CA ASP A 677 36.79 9.96 1.55
C ASP A 677 36.20 11.04 2.49
N ALA A 678 36.98 12.05 2.87
CA ALA A 678 36.50 13.20 3.66
C ALA A 678 36.36 14.47 2.81
#